data_AF-A0A919G1D4-F1
#
_entry.id   AF-A0A919G1D4-F1
#
_cell.length_a   1.000
_cell.length_b   1.000
_cell.length_c   1.000
_cell.angle_alpha   90.00
_cell.angle_beta   90.00
_cell.angle_gamma   90.00
#
_symmetry.space_group_name_H-M   'P 1'
#
loop_
_entity.id
_entity.type
_entity.pdbx_description
1 polymer ?
#
loop_
_entity_poly.entity_id
_entity_poly.type
_entity_poly.pdbx_seq_one_letter_code
_entity_poly.pdbx_strand_id
1 'polypeptide(L)'
;MTTTAPRTTVVVPPPAAAAPQQRRRPGRRRASDHYAFWGSLAAAVALSALVFQRIAPFSGGIGFVVCTWLAFLGLYALLVSRDETGLAVRDRLASAVVHSTAVVLLAVLVWTVGYVFLHGFDALRHVNFYTQDLSEAGPTQPLGQGGALHALVGTLTQIGIALAITIPLGVSCAVFLSEVPGRFSRLVRTLVEAMTALPSILAGLFVYALVLGLHKHRSGLAAGVALSVMMLPILIRAADVVLRLVPASLKEASYALGASRWRTVLTVTLPSARSGLATAVILGAARGIGETSPVLLCSGYTKNLNLDPLDGPQASLPLMAFTLVKFPSQLQVTRAFGAAALLLALVLLLFLVARTLGGRGPGDLTKRQQVRRARRSAEDLRRMAAVPTARKAPVLTRTVTLLAALAVFSTSLLLGPAPRAAAADYRRISGAGSTWSSNAVDSWVSNVRQYGMTIDFDAQGSSYGRNQFKNGATDFAVSEIPYGLTDGGQFDAPPPWPSAYLPIVAGGTAFMYNLKINGKRVTNLRLSGGVIAKIFTGQITRWNDPAVAADNPGLKMPDVAVRPVVRSDGSGTTAQLTTWLSKRQQSVWDAYCVKSPRRAPCGMTSFFPLLGGSTWQALGTSVAVANAVATDSNVGAITYVEYSYALNSGFPVVKMLNPAGYYVEPKGQNVSVALEKARINADLTQNLDAVYDNDLPNSYPLSSYSYMAVHTSEVGTFTAEKGRTLAAFGYYFLCEGQKQADQLGYSPLTRQLVQSAFEQFAKVPGSEARAFDAAKCSNPTFGAGSTNPYAAGAPKPQDCDKKASGGQCGTGTGGAAQTPTQTNTGTGTGGSGSGAATGGSGGSGSGAGAGSGGGSGPAAAGGGSAASGGAAAGGTTAGGTAGGAAGGPGGAAGAAGGGDPALSGGAGGGDPALGGGTGGSGGSGGSGGQQVSADSTAIAADAGSGLRYSLMVIAVLLLGAVVVLPPLVAGRAAGASKERA
;
A
#
# COMPACT_ATOMS: atom_id res chain seq x y z
N MET A 1 82.97 -7.76 57.86
CA MET A 1 82.06 -6.90 58.65
C MET A 1 81.23 -6.13 57.63
N THR A 2 79.92 -6.28 57.48
CA THR A 2 78.84 -6.27 58.48
C THR A 2 77.67 -7.12 58.00
N THR A 3 77.23 -8.03 58.87
CA THR A 3 75.99 -8.80 58.78
C THR A 3 74.81 -7.93 59.23
N THR A 4 73.90 -7.60 58.32
CA THR A 4 72.62 -6.95 58.67
C THR A 4 71.55 -8.01 58.89
N ALA A 5 71.06 -8.06 60.13
CA ALA A 5 69.97 -8.91 60.59
C ALA A 5 68.61 -8.53 59.95
N PRO A 6 67.68 -9.49 59.83
CA PRO A 6 66.41 -9.33 59.10
C PRO A 6 65.39 -8.47 59.85
N ARG A 7 64.68 -7.60 59.10
CA ARG A 7 63.55 -6.81 59.59
C ARG A 7 62.35 -7.70 59.86
N THR A 8 61.83 -7.62 61.08
CA THR A 8 60.57 -8.18 61.54
C THR A 8 59.38 -7.44 60.91
N THR A 9 58.59 -8.15 60.10
CA THR A 9 57.26 -7.72 59.66
C THR A 9 56.23 -8.10 60.72
N VAL A 10 55.49 -7.11 61.20
CA VAL A 10 54.35 -7.30 62.10
C VAL A 10 53.27 -8.11 61.37
N VAL A 11 52.95 -9.30 61.89
CA VAL A 11 51.87 -10.15 61.40
C VAL A 11 50.54 -9.52 61.82
N VAL A 12 49.85 -8.90 60.88
CA VAL A 12 48.44 -8.52 61.03
C VAL A 12 47.62 -9.82 60.91
N PRO A 13 46.84 -10.22 61.93
CA PRO A 13 45.98 -11.40 61.83
C PRO A 13 44.95 -11.19 60.71
N PRO A 14 44.65 -12.24 59.90
CA PRO A 14 43.73 -12.12 58.78
C PRO A 14 42.36 -11.68 59.29
N PRO A 15 41.68 -10.74 58.59
CA PRO A 15 40.34 -10.33 58.96
C PRO A 15 39.42 -11.56 58.99
N ALA A 16 38.59 -11.63 60.03
CA ALA A 16 37.59 -12.69 60.19
C ALA A 16 36.87 -12.92 58.87
N ALA A 17 36.77 -14.20 58.46
CA ALA A 17 36.17 -14.59 57.20
C ALA A 17 34.80 -13.92 57.04
N ALA A 18 34.75 -12.87 56.21
CA ALA A 18 33.50 -12.26 55.82
C ALA A 18 32.62 -13.38 55.26
N ALA A 19 31.40 -13.49 55.81
CA ALA A 19 30.42 -14.47 55.34
C ALA A 19 30.43 -14.48 53.81
N PRO A 20 30.51 -15.65 53.15
CA PRO A 20 30.74 -15.73 51.72
C PRO A 20 29.72 -14.85 51.02
N GLN A 21 30.19 -13.77 50.39
CA GLN A 21 29.34 -12.90 49.59
C GLN A 21 28.67 -13.78 48.54
N GLN A 22 27.40 -14.10 48.78
CA GLN A 22 26.66 -14.98 47.91
C GLN A 22 26.42 -14.20 46.62
N ARG A 23 27.25 -14.49 45.61
CA ARG A 23 27.20 -13.84 44.30
C ARG A 23 25.76 -13.90 43.80
N ARG A 24 25.04 -12.78 43.84
CA ARG A 24 23.64 -12.69 43.39
C ARG A 24 23.62 -13.14 41.94
N ARG A 25 22.94 -14.26 41.68
CA ARG A 25 22.72 -14.79 40.33
C ARG A 25 21.35 -14.28 39.86
N PRO A 26 21.27 -13.19 39.08
CA PRO A 26 20.00 -12.63 38.60
C PRO A 26 19.18 -13.60 37.73
N GLY A 27 19.74 -14.73 37.31
CA GLY A 27 19.04 -15.72 36.46
C GLY A 27 18.16 -16.75 37.19
N ARG A 28 18.13 -16.82 38.53
CA ARG A 28 17.35 -17.85 39.25
C ARG A 28 15.98 -17.29 39.68
N ARG A 29 14.94 -17.58 38.88
CA ARG A 29 13.54 -17.23 39.19
C ARG A 29 13.11 -17.91 40.50
N ARG A 30 12.63 -17.13 41.46
CA ARG A 30 12.02 -17.60 42.71
C ARG A 30 10.56 -17.99 42.45
N ALA A 31 9.96 -18.80 43.33
CA ALA A 31 8.53 -19.11 43.24
C ALA A 31 7.65 -17.85 43.27
N SER A 32 8.05 -16.85 44.08
CA SER A 32 7.43 -15.52 44.11
C SER A 32 7.41 -14.82 42.75
N ASP A 33 8.44 -15.02 41.92
CA ASP A 33 8.51 -14.39 40.60
C ASP A 33 7.49 -15.01 39.63
N HIS A 34 7.22 -16.31 39.74
CA HIS A 34 6.19 -16.97 38.95
C HIS A 34 4.79 -16.53 39.37
N TYR A 35 4.53 -16.40 40.68
CA TYR A 35 3.27 -15.87 41.17
C TYR A 35 3.06 -14.41 40.78
N ALA A 36 4.10 -13.58 40.85
CA ALA A 36 4.02 -12.19 40.40
C ALA A 36 3.72 -12.10 38.90
N PHE A 37 4.33 -12.96 38.07
CA PHE A 37 4.10 -12.99 36.62
C PHE A 37 2.69 -13.45 36.25
N TRP A 38 2.24 -14.60 36.77
CA TRP A 38 0.91 -15.13 36.45
C TRP A 38 -0.21 -14.32 37.12
N GLY A 39 0.04 -13.82 38.34
CA GLY A 39 -0.87 -12.95 39.06
C GLY A 39 -1.08 -11.61 38.37
N SER A 40 -0.01 -10.95 37.89
CA SER A 40 -0.14 -9.70 37.13
C SER A 40 -0.85 -9.93 35.79
N LEU A 41 -0.65 -11.08 35.14
CA LEU A 41 -1.33 -11.39 33.88
C LEU A 41 -2.84 -11.58 34.08
N ALA A 42 -3.23 -12.37 35.08
CA ALA A 42 -4.64 -12.59 35.40
C ALA A 42 -5.33 -11.28 35.82
N ALA A 43 -4.66 -10.47 36.67
CA ALA A 43 -5.16 -9.17 37.09
C ALA A 43 -5.28 -8.19 35.92
N ALA A 44 -4.35 -8.19 34.97
CA ALA A 44 -4.39 -7.34 33.79
C ALA A 44 -5.54 -7.71 32.83
N VAL A 45 -5.80 -9.01 32.63
CA VAL A 45 -6.93 -9.51 31.84
C VAL A 45 -8.26 -9.10 32.50
N ALA A 46 -8.39 -9.30 33.81
CA ALA A 46 -9.59 -8.92 34.55
C ALA A 46 -9.83 -7.40 34.54
N LEU A 47 -8.77 -6.60 34.74
CA LEU A 47 -8.83 -5.14 34.68
C LEU A 47 -9.23 -4.65 33.29
N SER A 48 -8.63 -5.21 32.24
CA SER A 48 -8.95 -4.83 30.86
C SER A 48 -10.36 -5.26 30.47
N ALA A 49 -10.83 -6.42 30.94
CA ALA A 49 -12.21 -6.86 30.74
C ALA A 49 -13.20 -5.92 31.42
N LEU A 50 -12.92 -5.50 32.66
CA LEU A 50 -13.76 -4.53 33.37
C LEU A 50 -13.79 -3.18 32.64
N VAL A 51 -12.65 -2.67 32.18
CA VAL A 51 -12.59 -1.40 31.43
C VAL A 51 -13.37 -1.49 30.13
N PHE A 52 -13.15 -2.53 29.31
CA PHE A 52 -13.75 -2.67 27.98
C PHE A 52 -15.24 -3.06 28.02
N GLN A 53 -15.70 -3.75 29.07
CA GLN A 53 -17.07 -4.23 29.16
C GLN A 53 -17.98 -3.35 30.04
N ARG A 54 -17.44 -2.67 31.06
CA ARG A 54 -18.24 -1.96 32.06
C ARG A 54 -18.05 -0.45 32.07
N ILE A 55 -16.83 0.05 31.84
CA ILE A 55 -16.52 1.48 32.00
C ILE A 55 -16.61 2.23 30.67
N ALA A 56 -15.94 1.71 29.65
CA ALA A 56 -15.95 2.27 28.31
C ALA A 56 -16.24 1.11 27.36
N PRO A 57 -17.44 1.02 26.76
CA PRO A 57 -17.85 -0.10 25.91
C PRO A 57 -17.11 -0.07 24.57
N PHE A 58 -15.79 -0.28 24.62
CA PHE A 58 -14.92 -0.34 23.46
C PHE A 58 -15.05 -1.72 22.79
N SER A 59 -15.34 -1.75 21.49
CA SER A 59 -15.35 -2.97 20.68
C SER A 59 -14.03 -3.12 19.93
N GLY A 60 -13.22 -4.14 20.28
CA GLY A 60 -12.02 -4.48 19.51
C GLY A 60 -11.05 -5.42 20.23
N GLY A 61 -10.80 -6.59 19.64
CA GLY A 61 -9.90 -7.61 20.22
C GLY A 61 -8.44 -7.16 20.33
N ILE A 62 -7.95 -6.35 19.38
CA ILE A 62 -6.56 -5.85 19.41
C ILE A 62 -6.38 -4.81 20.52
N GLY A 63 -7.32 -3.88 20.67
CA GLY A 63 -7.31 -2.90 21.76
C GLY A 63 -7.29 -3.59 23.12
N PHE A 64 -8.10 -4.64 23.28
CA PHE A 64 -8.11 -5.46 24.48
C PHE A 64 -6.75 -6.09 24.78
N VAL A 65 -6.09 -6.70 23.77
CA VAL A 65 -4.77 -7.33 23.93
C VAL A 65 -3.69 -6.30 24.29
N VAL A 66 -3.68 -5.13 23.63
CA VAL A 66 -2.70 -4.07 23.89
C VAL A 66 -2.89 -3.49 25.29
N CYS A 67 -4.13 -3.16 25.68
CA CYS A 67 -4.43 -2.66 27.01
C CYS A 67 -4.10 -3.69 28.09
N THR A 68 -4.41 -4.97 27.85
CA THR A 68 -4.02 -6.08 28.75
C THR A 68 -2.51 -6.17 28.89
N TRP A 69 -1.76 -6.05 27.80
CA TRP A 69 -0.29 -6.11 27.85
C TRP A 69 0.32 -4.92 28.59
N LEU A 70 -0.18 -3.70 28.36
CA LEU A 70 0.27 -2.50 29.09
C LEU A 70 -0.08 -2.58 30.58
N ALA A 71 -1.30 -3.03 30.92
CA ALA A 71 -1.72 -3.26 32.30
C ALA A 71 -0.88 -4.36 32.96
N PHE A 72 -0.55 -5.43 32.24
CA PHE A 72 0.35 -6.48 32.70
C PHE A 72 1.74 -5.94 33.03
N LEU A 73 2.34 -5.13 32.16
CA LEU A 73 3.65 -4.52 32.43
C LEU A 73 3.61 -3.60 33.64
N GLY A 74 2.55 -2.78 33.78
CA GLY A 74 2.37 -1.89 34.92
C GLY A 74 2.21 -2.65 36.24
N LEU A 75 1.33 -3.65 36.28
CA LEU A 75 1.08 -4.48 37.47
C LEU A 75 2.28 -5.36 37.83
N TYR A 76 2.97 -5.90 36.82
CA TYR A 76 4.19 -6.67 37.02
C TYR A 76 5.32 -5.79 37.57
N ALA A 77 5.50 -4.57 37.03
CA ALA A 77 6.44 -3.59 37.58
C ALA A 77 6.13 -3.26 39.04
N LEU A 78 4.85 -3.02 39.35
CA LEU A 78 4.38 -2.69 40.68
C LEU A 78 4.67 -3.81 41.68
N LEU A 79 4.33 -5.06 41.36
CA LEU A 79 4.56 -6.21 42.23
C LEU A 79 6.06 -6.45 42.46
N VAL A 80 6.87 -6.38 41.41
CA VAL A 80 8.32 -6.57 41.53
C VAL A 80 8.98 -5.43 42.30
N SER A 81 8.48 -4.20 42.19
CA SER A 81 9.04 -3.05 42.91
C SER A 81 8.87 -3.12 44.44
N ARG A 82 7.99 -3.98 44.94
CA ARG A 82 7.79 -4.19 46.39
C ARG A 82 8.90 -5.03 47.01
N ASP A 83 9.47 -5.96 46.24
CA ASP A 83 10.43 -6.94 46.74
C ASP A 83 11.87 -6.67 46.28
N GLU A 84 12.05 -5.90 45.20
CA GLU A 84 13.33 -5.77 44.48
C GLU A 84 13.74 -4.31 44.20
N THR A 85 15.02 -4.09 43.92
CA THR A 85 15.57 -2.76 43.63
C THR A 85 15.21 -2.27 42.22
N GLY A 86 15.24 -0.95 41.99
CA GLY A 86 14.84 -0.36 40.70
C GLY A 86 15.63 -0.86 39.47
N LEU A 87 16.88 -1.31 39.63
CA LEU A 87 17.63 -1.97 38.54
C LEU A 87 17.05 -3.34 38.19
N ALA A 88 16.64 -4.12 39.19
CA ALA A 88 16.05 -5.44 38.99
C ALA A 88 14.65 -5.34 38.35
N VAL A 89 13.87 -4.31 38.69
CA VAL A 89 12.59 -4.01 38.02
C VAL A 89 12.81 -3.73 36.52
N ARG A 90 13.79 -2.88 36.18
CA ARG A 90 14.12 -2.56 34.78
C ARG A 90 14.58 -3.79 33.99
N ASP A 91 15.43 -4.62 34.58
CA ASP A 91 15.90 -5.87 33.97
C ASP A 91 14.74 -6.86 33.71
N ARG A 92 13.85 -7.03 34.69
CA ARG A 92 12.69 -7.93 34.58
C ARG A 92 11.66 -7.42 33.56
N LEU A 93 11.43 -6.11 33.48
CA LEU A 93 10.57 -5.51 32.45
C LEU A 93 11.18 -5.64 31.06
N ALA A 94 12.47 -5.35 30.91
CA ALA A 94 13.18 -5.52 29.64
C ALA A 94 13.10 -6.98 29.17
N SER A 95 13.30 -7.93 30.09
CA SER A 95 13.14 -9.37 29.81
C SER A 95 11.71 -9.71 29.36
N ALA A 96 10.69 -9.24 30.08
CA ALA A 96 9.29 -9.50 29.71
C ALA A 96 8.93 -8.94 28.32
N VAL A 97 9.37 -7.71 28.02
CA VAL A 97 9.17 -7.08 26.71
C VAL A 97 9.86 -7.90 25.63
N VAL A 98 11.14 -8.24 25.77
CA VAL A 98 11.91 -9.01 24.78
C VAL A 98 11.28 -10.38 24.52
N HIS A 99 10.88 -11.11 25.57
CA HIS A 99 10.24 -12.42 25.42
C HIS A 99 8.85 -12.29 24.77
N SER A 100 8.05 -11.30 25.15
CA SER A 100 6.73 -11.08 24.54
C SER A 100 6.84 -10.73 23.05
N THR A 101 7.80 -9.88 22.66
CA THR A 101 8.08 -9.56 21.25
C THR A 101 8.53 -10.81 20.48
N ALA A 102 9.40 -11.63 21.05
CA ALA A 102 9.85 -12.87 20.43
C ALA A 102 8.68 -13.86 20.22
N VAL A 103 7.78 -13.99 21.20
CA VAL A 103 6.57 -14.83 21.10
C VAL A 103 5.63 -14.32 20.00
N VAL A 104 5.39 -13.01 19.93
CA VAL A 104 4.53 -12.42 18.88
C VAL A 104 5.12 -12.66 17.49
N LEU A 105 6.41 -12.42 17.31
CA LEU A 105 7.08 -12.67 16.02
C LEU A 105 6.99 -14.15 15.62
N LEU A 106 7.20 -15.07 16.56
CA LEU A 106 7.06 -16.50 16.31
C LEU A 106 5.61 -16.89 16.00
N ALA A 107 4.63 -16.33 16.70
CA ALA A 107 3.21 -16.58 16.44
C ALA A 107 2.80 -16.10 15.04
N VAL A 108 3.24 -14.90 14.62
CA VAL A 108 2.99 -14.38 13.27
C VAL A 108 3.65 -15.26 12.21
N LEU A 109 4.87 -15.73 12.45
CA LEU A 109 5.57 -16.63 11.53
C LEU A 109 4.82 -17.98 11.39
N VAL A 110 4.49 -18.63 12.52
CA VAL A 110 3.76 -19.90 12.54
C VAL A 110 2.40 -19.74 11.88
N TRP A 111 1.69 -18.65 12.16
CA TRP A 111 0.42 -18.33 11.53
C TRP A 111 0.56 -18.16 10.02
N THR A 112 1.54 -17.38 9.55
CA THR A 112 1.72 -17.10 8.12
C THR A 112 2.04 -18.36 7.35
N VAL A 113 2.95 -19.19 7.88
CA VAL A 113 3.27 -20.49 7.29
C VAL A 113 2.04 -21.40 7.32
N GLY A 114 1.37 -21.53 8.47
CA GLY A 114 0.16 -22.34 8.61
C GLY A 114 -0.95 -21.93 7.66
N TYR A 115 -1.20 -20.63 7.53
CA TYR A 115 -2.24 -20.07 6.64
C TYR A 115 -2.00 -20.47 5.17
N VAL A 116 -0.75 -20.36 4.70
CA VAL A 116 -0.37 -20.74 3.33
C VAL A 116 -0.56 -22.24 3.10
N PHE A 117 -0.16 -23.07 4.06
CA PHE A 117 -0.36 -24.53 3.95
C PHE A 117 -1.84 -24.92 4.00
N LEU A 118 -2.64 -24.31 4.89
CA LEU A 118 -4.07 -24.62 5.02
C LEU A 118 -4.84 -24.29 3.74
N HIS A 119 -4.61 -23.12 3.14
CA HIS A 119 -5.28 -22.71 1.90
C HIS A 119 -4.70 -23.38 0.65
N GLY A 120 -3.43 -23.81 0.71
CA GLY A 120 -2.77 -24.54 -0.38
C GLY A 120 -3.01 -26.06 -0.34
N PHE A 121 -3.50 -26.60 0.77
CA PHE A 121 -3.65 -28.05 0.99
C PHE A 121 -4.55 -28.70 -0.08
N ASP A 122 -5.64 -28.02 -0.45
CA ASP A 122 -6.56 -28.51 -1.48
C ASP A 122 -5.92 -28.58 -2.88
N ALA A 123 -4.93 -27.75 -3.19
CA ALA A 123 -4.15 -27.90 -4.42
C ALA A 123 -3.10 -29.02 -4.29
N LEU A 124 -2.36 -29.04 -3.17
CA LEU A 124 -1.22 -29.95 -2.94
C LEU A 124 -1.60 -31.43 -2.84
N ARG A 125 -2.85 -31.76 -2.46
CA ARG A 125 -3.30 -33.15 -2.33
C ARG A 125 -3.42 -33.87 -3.67
N HIS A 126 -3.55 -33.13 -4.77
CA HIS A 126 -3.73 -33.74 -6.07
C HIS A 126 -2.37 -33.99 -6.74
N VAL A 127 -2.13 -35.23 -7.18
CA VAL A 127 -0.84 -35.65 -7.76
C VAL A 127 -0.55 -34.89 -9.06
N ASN A 128 -1.59 -34.55 -9.84
CA ASN A 128 -1.45 -33.74 -11.07
C ASN A 128 -0.82 -32.37 -10.82
N PHE A 129 -0.92 -31.83 -9.59
CA PHE A 129 -0.33 -30.54 -9.27
C PHE A 129 1.20 -30.55 -9.39
N TYR A 130 1.85 -31.70 -9.19
CA TYR A 130 3.30 -31.83 -9.31
C TYR A 130 3.75 -32.30 -10.68
N THR A 131 2.89 -33.02 -11.42
CA THR A 131 3.27 -33.71 -12.67
C THR A 131 2.80 -33.02 -13.94
N GLN A 132 1.80 -32.14 -13.88
CA GLN A 132 1.27 -31.43 -15.04
C GLN A 132 1.71 -29.96 -15.05
N ASP A 133 1.79 -29.37 -16.24
CA ASP A 133 1.93 -27.92 -16.40
C ASP A 133 0.55 -27.24 -16.46
N LEU A 134 0.50 -25.94 -16.74
CA LEU A 134 -0.74 -25.18 -16.77
C LEU A 134 -1.28 -25.00 -18.20
N SER A 135 -0.69 -25.67 -19.18
CA SER A 135 -0.96 -25.47 -20.62
C SER A 135 -2.41 -25.78 -20.98
N GLU A 136 -2.92 -26.92 -20.50
CA GLU A 136 -4.29 -27.37 -20.70
C GLU A 136 -5.28 -26.74 -19.70
N ALA A 137 -4.77 -26.00 -18.70
CA ALA A 137 -5.54 -25.46 -17.59
C ALA A 137 -6.12 -24.06 -17.79
N GLY A 138 -7.44 -24.00 -18.01
CA GLY A 138 -8.23 -22.77 -18.06
C GLY A 138 -8.56 -22.15 -16.68
N PRO A 139 -9.04 -20.89 -16.63
CA PRO A 139 -9.41 -20.19 -15.39
C PRO A 139 -10.53 -20.85 -14.55
N THR A 140 -11.36 -21.67 -15.20
CA THR A 140 -12.57 -22.32 -14.63
C THR A 140 -12.41 -23.84 -14.43
N GLN A 141 -11.29 -24.43 -14.86
CA GLN A 141 -11.12 -25.87 -14.78
C GLN A 141 -10.78 -26.34 -13.35
N PRO A 142 -11.24 -27.55 -12.94
CA PRO A 142 -11.06 -28.07 -11.59
C PRO A 142 -9.60 -28.33 -11.23
N LEU A 143 -9.31 -28.44 -9.93
CA LEU A 143 -7.95 -28.67 -9.39
C LEU A 143 -7.30 -29.99 -9.85
N GLY A 144 -8.09 -30.93 -10.39
CA GLY A 144 -7.59 -32.18 -10.97
C GLY A 144 -6.95 -32.05 -12.36
N GLN A 145 -6.99 -30.87 -12.98
CA GLN A 145 -6.34 -30.58 -14.26
C GLN A 145 -5.36 -29.40 -14.12
N GLY A 146 -4.15 -29.62 -14.61
CA GLY A 146 -3.04 -28.68 -14.59
C GLY A 146 -2.34 -28.55 -13.24
N GLY A 147 -1.06 -28.18 -13.30
CA GLY A 147 -0.19 -28.15 -12.12
C GLY A 147 0.91 -27.09 -12.18
N ALA A 148 1.79 -27.16 -11.18
CA ALA A 148 2.89 -26.23 -10.96
C ALA A 148 4.24 -26.75 -11.50
N LEU A 149 4.25 -27.82 -12.32
CA LEU A 149 5.50 -28.43 -12.81
C LEU A 149 6.38 -27.41 -13.56
N HIS A 150 5.80 -26.66 -14.50
CA HIS A 150 6.49 -25.62 -15.26
C HIS A 150 7.17 -24.58 -14.34
N ALA A 151 6.50 -24.16 -13.27
CA ALA A 151 7.01 -23.20 -12.30
C ALA A 151 8.06 -23.81 -11.35
N LEU A 152 7.93 -25.08 -10.99
CA LEU A 152 8.90 -25.82 -10.17
C LEU A 152 10.24 -25.97 -10.90
N VAL A 153 10.19 -26.43 -12.16
CA VAL A 153 11.37 -26.57 -13.02
C VAL A 153 12.02 -25.21 -13.28
N GLY A 154 11.22 -24.18 -13.57
CA GLY A 154 11.73 -22.82 -13.73
C GLY A 154 12.41 -22.28 -12.48
N THR A 155 11.86 -22.55 -11.30
CA THR A 155 12.49 -22.13 -10.03
C THR A 155 13.84 -22.82 -9.81
N LEU A 156 13.92 -24.14 -10.03
CA LEU A 156 15.13 -24.93 -9.86
C LEU A 156 16.24 -24.56 -10.86
N THR A 157 15.89 -24.33 -12.11
CA THR A 157 16.84 -23.91 -13.15
C THR A 157 17.37 -22.50 -12.88
N GLN A 158 16.49 -21.54 -12.57
CA GLN A 158 16.87 -20.16 -12.26
C GLN A 158 17.77 -20.07 -11.03
N ILE A 159 17.43 -20.75 -9.92
CA ILE A 159 18.29 -20.77 -8.73
C ILE A 159 19.59 -21.53 -8.98
N GLY A 160 19.57 -22.61 -9.78
CA GLY A 160 20.77 -23.36 -10.16
C GLY A 160 21.78 -22.48 -10.88
N ILE A 161 21.31 -21.71 -11.88
CA ILE A 161 22.13 -20.71 -12.60
C ILE A 161 22.63 -19.64 -11.63
N ALA A 162 21.75 -19.09 -10.79
CA ALA A 162 22.13 -18.06 -9.84
C ALA A 162 23.21 -18.55 -8.86
N LEU A 163 23.11 -19.77 -8.34
CA LEU A 163 24.10 -20.38 -7.44
C LEU A 163 25.42 -20.69 -8.16
N ALA A 164 25.36 -21.19 -9.40
CA ALA A 164 26.54 -21.46 -10.21
C ALA A 164 27.41 -20.21 -10.43
N ILE A 165 26.77 -19.03 -10.54
CA ILE A 165 27.46 -17.74 -10.64
C ILE A 165 27.86 -17.21 -9.26
N THR A 166 26.93 -17.24 -8.31
CA THR A 166 27.09 -16.53 -7.03
C THR A 166 28.08 -17.23 -6.11
N ILE A 167 28.09 -18.56 -6.03
CA ILE A 167 28.97 -19.31 -5.12
C ILE A 167 30.46 -19.03 -5.42
N PRO A 168 30.97 -19.24 -6.65
CA PRO A 168 32.39 -19.01 -6.91
C PRO A 168 32.77 -17.53 -6.76
N LEU A 169 31.96 -16.60 -7.25
CA LEU A 169 32.24 -15.16 -7.14
C LEU A 169 32.17 -14.67 -5.69
N GLY A 170 31.16 -15.12 -4.94
CA GLY A 170 30.94 -14.70 -3.56
C GLY A 170 32.00 -15.23 -2.61
N VAL A 171 32.33 -16.52 -2.71
CA VAL A 171 33.36 -17.14 -1.87
C VAL A 171 34.74 -16.61 -2.21
N SER A 172 35.09 -16.46 -3.50
CA SER A 172 36.38 -15.89 -3.91
C SER A 172 36.55 -14.44 -3.44
N CYS A 173 35.52 -13.60 -3.57
CA CYS A 173 35.54 -12.24 -3.07
C CYS A 173 35.67 -12.20 -1.54
N ALA A 174 34.94 -13.06 -0.81
CA ALA A 174 35.05 -13.15 0.64
C ALA A 174 36.46 -13.59 1.11
N VAL A 175 37.07 -14.57 0.43
CA VAL A 175 38.46 -14.98 0.65
C VAL A 175 39.42 -13.81 0.41
N PHE A 176 39.23 -13.06 -0.67
CA PHE A 176 40.02 -11.85 -0.94
C PHE A 176 39.89 -10.82 0.19
N LEU A 177 38.67 -10.57 0.68
CA LEU A 177 38.39 -9.64 1.77
C LEU A 177 38.92 -10.09 3.14
N SER A 178 39.08 -11.41 3.36
CA SER A 178 39.59 -11.96 4.61
C SER A 178 41.12 -12.08 4.64
N GLU A 179 41.75 -12.38 3.51
CA GLU A 179 43.19 -12.68 3.43
C GLU A 179 44.05 -11.50 2.94
N VAL A 180 43.47 -10.53 2.24
CA VAL A 180 44.20 -9.37 1.70
C VAL A 180 43.77 -8.06 2.40
N PRO A 181 44.38 -7.71 3.55
CA PRO A 181 44.15 -6.43 4.18
C PRO A 181 44.74 -5.29 3.33
N GLY A 182 43.93 -4.29 2.95
CA GLY A 182 44.38 -3.17 2.12
C GLY A 182 43.33 -2.06 1.93
N ARG A 183 43.71 -0.99 1.22
CA ARG A 183 42.76 0.09 0.85
C ARG A 183 41.70 -0.42 -0.15
N PHE A 184 42.09 -1.32 -1.04
CA PHE A 184 41.19 -1.92 -2.02
C PHE A 184 40.14 -2.85 -1.39
N SER A 185 40.47 -3.63 -0.35
CA SER A 185 39.47 -4.45 0.36
C SER A 185 38.47 -3.62 1.16
N ARG A 186 38.83 -2.40 1.60
CA ARG A 186 37.85 -1.43 2.12
C ARG A 186 36.89 -0.96 1.03
N LEU A 187 37.40 -0.58 -0.16
CA LEU A 187 36.56 -0.18 -1.29
C LEU A 187 35.59 -1.29 -1.71
N VAL A 188 36.10 -2.53 -1.90
CA VAL A 188 35.26 -3.67 -2.27
C VAL A 188 34.19 -3.95 -1.21
N ARG A 189 34.53 -3.86 0.08
CA ARG A 189 33.55 -4.00 1.17
C ARG A 189 32.46 -2.92 1.10
N THR A 190 32.84 -1.66 0.85
CA THR A 190 31.88 -0.56 0.68
C THR A 190 30.96 -0.79 -0.52
N LEU A 191 31.50 -1.26 -1.65
CA LEU A 191 30.69 -1.59 -2.84
C LEU A 191 29.70 -2.73 -2.56
N VAL A 192 30.15 -3.80 -1.90
CA VAL A 192 29.31 -4.94 -1.52
C VAL A 192 28.21 -4.51 -0.53
N GLU A 193 28.53 -3.67 0.45
CA GLU A 193 27.54 -3.12 1.39
C GLU A 193 26.54 -2.21 0.66
N ALA A 194 26.98 -1.37 -0.27
CA ALA A 194 26.09 -0.53 -1.07
C ALA A 194 25.13 -1.34 -1.95
N MET A 195 25.56 -2.49 -2.50
CA MET A 195 24.70 -3.38 -3.29
C MET A 195 23.54 -3.96 -2.47
N THR A 196 23.68 -4.11 -1.15
CA THR A 196 22.56 -4.59 -0.30
C THR A 196 21.42 -3.57 -0.17
N ALA A 197 21.67 -2.30 -0.47
CA ALA A 197 20.66 -1.24 -0.44
C ALA A 197 19.86 -1.12 -1.73
N LEU A 198 20.26 -1.82 -2.81
CA LEU A 198 19.57 -1.75 -4.09
C LEU A 198 18.19 -2.44 -3.99
N PRO A 199 17.09 -1.75 -4.36
CA PRO A 199 15.79 -2.39 -4.50
C PRO A 199 15.83 -3.56 -5.50
N SER A 200 15.18 -4.67 -5.16
CA SER A 200 15.21 -5.91 -5.96
C SER A 200 14.68 -5.75 -7.38
N ILE A 201 13.74 -4.83 -7.59
CA ILE A 201 13.21 -4.47 -8.91
C ILE A 201 14.26 -3.79 -9.80
N LEU A 202 15.19 -3.01 -9.23
CA LEU A 202 16.23 -2.32 -10.01
C LEU A 202 17.26 -3.31 -10.56
N ALA A 203 17.63 -4.33 -9.78
CA ALA A 203 18.49 -5.40 -10.28
C ALA A 203 17.84 -6.15 -11.46
N GLY A 204 16.53 -6.43 -11.36
CA GLY A 204 15.74 -6.98 -12.47
C GLY A 204 15.72 -6.07 -13.69
N LEU A 205 15.47 -4.78 -13.51
CA LEU A 205 15.42 -3.81 -14.60
C LEU A 205 16.77 -3.63 -15.29
N PHE A 206 17.88 -3.61 -14.53
CA PHE A 206 19.24 -3.54 -15.06
C PHE A 206 19.55 -4.74 -15.97
N VAL A 207 19.28 -5.95 -15.49
CA VAL A 207 19.51 -7.17 -16.29
C VAL A 207 18.56 -7.24 -17.47
N TYR A 208 17.30 -6.83 -17.30
CA TYR A 208 16.35 -6.75 -18.41
C TYR A 208 16.81 -5.79 -19.51
N ALA A 209 17.31 -4.61 -19.15
CA ALA A 209 17.87 -3.64 -20.10
C ALA A 209 19.11 -4.19 -20.82
N LEU A 210 19.99 -4.91 -20.10
CA LEU A 210 21.16 -5.58 -20.68
C LEU A 210 20.75 -6.64 -21.70
N VAL A 211 19.75 -7.46 -21.37
CA VAL A 211 19.22 -8.53 -22.24
C VAL A 211 18.58 -7.96 -23.50
N LEU A 212 17.81 -6.87 -23.37
CA LEU A 212 17.27 -6.13 -24.52
C LEU A 212 18.37 -5.54 -25.40
N GLY A 213 19.42 -4.97 -24.81
CA GLY A 213 20.58 -4.44 -25.55
C GLY A 213 21.35 -5.52 -26.32
N LEU A 214 21.29 -6.77 -25.89
CA LEU A 214 21.87 -7.93 -26.57
C LEU A 214 20.91 -8.61 -27.56
N HIS A 215 19.75 -8.02 -27.85
CA HIS A 215 18.68 -8.56 -28.69
C HIS A 215 18.19 -9.96 -28.27
N LYS A 216 18.23 -10.27 -26.96
CA LYS A 216 17.73 -11.54 -26.41
C LYS A 216 16.32 -11.35 -25.82
N HIS A 217 15.49 -12.38 -25.92
CA HIS A 217 14.14 -12.40 -25.34
C HIS A 217 14.18 -12.68 -23.82
N ARG A 218 13.03 -12.51 -23.15
CA ARG A 218 12.87 -12.88 -21.73
C ARG A 218 13.08 -14.38 -21.57
N SER A 219 13.95 -14.78 -20.63
CA SER A 219 14.36 -16.17 -20.46
C SER A 219 14.76 -16.51 -19.01
N GLY A 220 14.87 -17.81 -18.74
CA GLY A 220 15.34 -18.33 -17.45
C GLY A 220 16.76 -17.87 -17.08
N LEU A 221 17.65 -17.74 -18.06
CA LEU A 221 19.01 -17.23 -17.87
C LEU A 221 19.01 -15.78 -17.40
N ALA A 222 18.21 -14.92 -18.03
CA ALA A 222 18.06 -13.53 -17.63
C ALA A 222 17.60 -13.40 -16.17
N ALA A 223 16.65 -14.26 -15.76
CA ALA A 223 16.18 -14.32 -14.39
C ALA A 223 17.25 -14.84 -13.42
N GLY A 224 17.99 -15.90 -13.78
CA GLY A 224 19.08 -16.45 -12.98
C GLY A 224 20.23 -15.44 -12.76
N VAL A 225 20.58 -14.68 -13.79
CA VAL A 225 21.56 -13.57 -13.68
C VAL A 225 21.04 -12.47 -12.77
N ALA A 226 19.78 -12.04 -12.90
CA ALA A 226 19.19 -11.05 -12.01
C ALA A 226 19.16 -11.51 -10.54
N LEU A 227 18.82 -12.79 -10.29
CA LEU A 227 18.87 -13.39 -8.96
C LEU A 227 20.30 -13.43 -8.41
N SER A 228 21.31 -13.73 -9.24
CA SER A 228 22.71 -13.75 -8.82
C SER A 228 23.18 -12.39 -8.29
N VAL A 229 22.79 -11.29 -8.94
CA VAL A 229 23.15 -9.92 -8.53
C VAL A 229 22.61 -9.61 -7.13
N MET A 230 21.40 -10.08 -6.82
CA MET A 230 20.75 -9.90 -5.52
C MET A 230 21.36 -10.79 -4.42
N MET A 231 21.74 -12.02 -4.77
CA MET A 231 22.30 -12.98 -3.82
C MET A 231 23.77 -12.70 -3.47
N LEU A 232 24.52 -12.12 -4.40
CA LEU A 232 25.96 -11.90 -4.29
C LEU A 232 26.38 -11.12 -3.02
N PRO A 233 25.81 -9.95 -2.70
CA PRO A 233 26.29 -9.19 -1.54
C PRO A 233 25.98 -9.88 -0.20
N ILE A 234 24.87 -10.62 -0.13
CA ILE A 234 24.50 -11.42 1.06
C ILE A 234 25.51 -12.54 1.26
N LEU A 235 25.85 -13.26 0.19
CA LEU A 235 26.80 -14.36 0.25
C LEU A 235 28.20 -13.87 0.64
N ILE A 236 28.70 -12.79 0.00
CA ILE A 236 30.02 -12.23 0.30
C ILE A 236 30.11 -11.83 1.77
N ARG A 237 29.10 -11.14 2.31
CA ARG A 237 29.11 -10.68 3.69
C ARG A 237 29.08 -11.84 4.68
N ALA A 238 28.21 -12.82 4.45
CA ALA A 238 28.10 -13.98 5.31
C ALA A 238 29.39 -14.84 5.27
N ALA A 239 29.99 -15.01 4.08
CA ALA A 239 31.24 -15.73 3.91
C ALA A 239 32.45 -15.01 4.55
N ASP A 240 32.55 -13.67 4.43
CA ASP A 240 33.63 -12.87 5.05
C ASP A 240 33.60 -13.00 6.58
N VAL A 241 32.41 -12.94 7.19
CA VAL A 241 32.25 -13.13 8.65
C VAL A 241 32.74 -14.51 9.06
N VAL A 242 32.35 -15.57 8.33
CA VAL A 242 32.76 -16.95 8.64
C VAL A 242 34.27 -17.14 8.49
N LEU A 243 34.87 -16.63 7.41
CA LEU A 243 36.30 -16.80 7.14
C LEU A 243 37.18 -16.09 8.17
N ARG A 244 36.70 -14.98 8.75
CA ARG A 244 37.38 -14.26 9.83
C ARG A 244 37.35 -15.00 11.17
N LEU A 245 36.43 -15.95 11.36
CA LEU A 245 36.38 -16.78 12.57
C LEU A 245 37.45 -17.88 12.58
N VAL A 246 38.11 -18.14 11.46
CA VAL A 246 39.20 -19.14 11.39
C VAL A 246 40.38 -18.64 12.23
N PRO A 247 40.83 -19.41 13.26
CA PRO A 247 41.93 -18.99 14.13
C PRO A 247 43.19 -18.63 13.36
N ALA A 248 43.80 -17.48 13.70
CA ALA A 248 45.04 -17.02 13.06
C ALA A 248 46.20 -18.00 13.25
N SER A 249 46.27 -18.67 14.40
CA SER A 249 47.32 -19.65 14.71
C SER A 249 47.38 -20.82 13.73
N LEU A 250 46.25 -21.27 13.18
CA LEU A 250 46.23 -22.33 12.15
C LEU A 250 46.81 -21.84 10.83
N LYS A 251 46.62 -20.55 10.50
CA LYS A 251 47.17 -19.93 9.29
C LYS A 251 48.67 -19.71 9.43
N GLU A 252 49.10 -19.16 10.57
CA GLU A 252 50.52 -18.94 10.91
C GLU A 252 51.31 -20.25 10.94
N ALA A 253 50.74 -21.32 11.52
CA ALA A 253 51.35 -22.65 11.50
C ALA A 253 51.53 -23.18 10.07
N SER A 254 50.56 -22.96 9.18
CA SER A 254 50.67 -23.33 7.77
C SER A 254 51.76 -22.53 7.04
N TYR A 255 51.90 -21.24 7.32
CA TYR A 255 52.97 -20.41 6.75
C TYR A 255 54.34 -20.81 7.26
N ALA A 256 54.46 -21.17 8.54
CA ALA A 256 55.69 -21.68 9.13
C ALA A 256 56.17 -23.01 8.50
N LEU A 257 55.24 -23.83 8.02
CA LEU A 257 55.53 -25.06 7.25
C LEU A 257 55.88 -24.79 5.78
N GLY A 258 56.05 -23.52 5.37
CA GLY A 258 56.43 -23.13 4.00
C GLY A 258 55.28 -23.16 2.99
N ALA A 259 54.03 -23.27 3.42
CA ALA A 259 52.89 -23.21 2.50
C ALA A 259 52.67 -21.78 1.96
N SER A 260 52.40 -21.66 0.66
CA SER A 260 52.01 -20.38 0.05
C SER A 260 50.61 -19.95 0.51
N ARG A 261 50.30 -18.65 0.44
CA ARG A 261 48.98 -18.10 0.82
C ARG A 261 47.81 -18.80 0.14
N TRP A 262 47.92 -19.07 -1.17
CA TRP A 262 46.90 -19.83 -1.91
C TRP A 262 46.75 -21.27 -1.40
N ARG A 263 47.86 -21.94 -1.10
CA ARG A 263 47.84 -23.31 -0.56
C ARG A 263 47.22 -23.33 0.83
N THR A 264 47.58 -22.41 1.73
CA THR A 264 46.95 -22.25 3.04
C THR A 264 45.44 -21.97 2.95
N VAL A 265 45.01 -21.17 1.97
CA VAL A 265 43.59 -20.91 1.75
C VAL A 265 42.85 -22.20 1.42
N LEU A 266 43.34 -22.95 0.43
CA LEU A 266 42.71 -24.18 -0.05
C LEU A 266 42.76 -25.34 0.94
N THR A 267 43.86 -25.50 1.69
CA THR A 267 44.07 -26.68 2.56
C THR A 267 43.68 -26.45 4.01
N VAL A 268 43.72 -25.21 4.51
CA VAL A 268 43.46 -24.89 5.93
C VAL A 268 42.21 -24.04 6.08
N THR A 269 42.10 -22.90 5.39
CA THR A 269 41.02 -21.94 5.67
C THR A 269 39.65 -22.41 5.16
N LEU A 270 39.52 -22.78 3.88
CA LEU A 270 38.24 -23.21 3.30
C LEU A 270 37.72 -24.52 3.93
N PRO A 271 38.56 -25.55 4.18
CA PRO A 271 38.08 -26.76 4.85
C PRO A 271 37.65 -26.51 6.30
N SER A 272 38.34 -25.65 7.04
CA SER A 272 37.97 -25.28 8.41
C SER A 272 36.68 -24.47 8.46
N ALA A 273 36.44 -23.62 7.45
CA ALA A 273 35.26 -22.78 7.33
C ALA A 273 34.05 -23.44 6.64
N ARG A 274 34.19 -24.67 6.10
CA ARG A 274 33.20 -25.32 5.22
C ARG A 274 31.75 -25.28 5.73
N SER A 275 31.55 -25.51 7.03
CA SER A 275 30.21 -25.57 7.65
C SER A 275 29.57 -24.18 7.77
N GLY A 276 30.40 -23.16 8.04
CA GLY A 276 29.96 -21.77 8.04
C GLY A 276 29.74 -21.25 6.61
N LEU A 277 30.59 -21.61 5.65
CA LEU A 277 30.43 -21.26 4.24
C LEU A 277 29.18 -21.90 3.64
N ALA A 278 28.87 -23.15 3.99
CA ALA A 278 27.61 -23.78 3.63
C ALA A 278 26.41 -22.99 4.18
N THR A 279 26.51 -22.48 5.41
CA THR A 279 25.47 -21.63 6.01
C THR A 279 25.35 -20.28 5.28
N ALA A 280 26.47 -19.68 4.85
CA ALA A 280 26.47 -18.46 4.06
C ALA A 280 25.79 -18.65 2.69
N VAL A 281 26.07 -19.77 2.00
CA VAL A 281 25.40 -20.15 0.75
C VAL A 281 23.90 -20.36 0.96
N ILE A 282 23.51 -21.06 2.02
CA ILE A 282 22.10 -21.27 2.39
C ILE A 282 21.40 -19.92 2.59
N LEU A 283 22.01 -18.99 3.32
CA LEU A 283 21.42 -17.67 3.59
C LEU A 283 21.23 -16.83 2.31
N GLY A 284 22.19 -16.90 1.38
CA GLY A 284 22.07 -16.25 0.08
C GLY A 284 20.97 -16.89 -0.80
N ALA A 285 20.98 -18.22 -0.91
CA ALA A 285 19.99 -18.98 -1.67
C ALA A 285 18.56 -18.76 -1.15
N ALA A 286 18.40 -18.73 0.17
CA ALA A 286 17.15 -18.46 0.88
C ALA A 286 16.44 -17.21 0.36
N ARG A 287 17.21 -16.13 0.19
CA ARG A 287 16.67 -14.87 -0.30
C ARG A 287 16.27 -15.01 -1.77
N GLY A 288 17.16 -15.53 -2.62
CA GLY A 288 16.98 -15.57 -4.06
C GLY A 288 15.80 -16.43 -4.54
N ILE A 289 15.56 -17.60 -3.92
CA ILE A 289 14.49 -18.53 -4.35
C ILE A 289 13.10 -17.90 -4.24
N GLY A 290 12.88 -17.02 -3.26
CA GLY A 290 11.60 -16.35 -3.01
C GLY A 290 11.43 -15.00 -3.71
N GLU A 291 12.40 -14.53 -4.49
CA GLU A 291 12.34 -13.21 -5.10
C GLU A 291 11.38 -13.19 -6.30
N THR A 292 10.33 -12.36 -6.20
CA THR A 292 9.36 -12.19 -7.28
C THR A 292 9.73 -11.02 -8.20
N SER A 293 10.25 -9.92 -7.64
CA SER A 293 10.47 -8.66 -8.36
C SER A 293 11.43 -8.74 -9.55
N PRO A 294 12.67 -9.30 -9.42
CA PRO A 294 13.58 -9.40 -10.57
C PRO A 294 13.08 -10.41 -11.61
N VAL A 295 12.45 -11.50 -11.15
CA VAL A 295 11.97 -12.57 -12.03
C VAL A 295 10.78 -12.10 -12.88
N LEU A 296 9.89 -11.29 -12.32
CA LEU A 296 8.76 -10.66 -13.02
C LEU A 296 9.19 -9.95 -14.33
N LEU A 297 10.34 -9.26 -14.30
CA LEU A 297 10.84 -8.50 -15.45
C LEU A 297 11.65 -9.37 -16.42
N CYS A 298 12.45 -10.30 -15.90
CA CYS A 298 13.43 -11.04 -16.69
C CYS A 298 12.93 -12.37 -17.26
N SER A 299 12.11 -13.14 -16.53
CA SER A 299 11.77 -14.51 -16.91
C SER A 299 10.59 -14.61 -17.87
N GLY A 300 9.67 -13.63 -17.81
CA GLY A 300 8.36 -13.74 -18.46
C GLY A 300 7.47 -14.82 -17.82
N TYR A 301 6.18 -14.81 -18.18
CA TYR A 301 5.20 -15.77 -17.68
C TYR A 301 4.71 -16.66 -18.82
N THR A 302 4.75 -17.98 -18.62
CA THR A 302 4.21 -18.98 -19.54
C THR A 302 3.47 -20.05 -18.73
N LYS A 303 2.44 -20.65 -19.34
CA LYS A 303 1.70 -21.78 -18.78
C LYS A 303 2.33 -23.12 -19.14
N ASN A 304 3.08 -23.17 -20.24
CA ASN A 304 3.68 -24.38 -20.78
C ASN A 304 5.01 -24.67 -20.07
N LEU A 305 5.37 -25.95 -19.97
CA LEU A 305 6.69 -26.36 -19.53
C LEU A 305 7.77 -25.90 -20.52
N ASN A 306 8.65 -25.00 -20.08
CA ASN A 306 9.87 -24.64 -20.81
C ASN A 306 11.11 -25.19 -20.07
N LEU A 307 11.82 -26.10 -20.73
CA LEU A 307 13.05 -26.71 -20.23
C LEU A 307 14.31 -25.96 -20.66
N ASP A 308 14.23 -25.13 -21.70
CA ASP A 308 15.37 -24.36 -22.18
C ASP A 308 15.48 -23.04 -21.38
N PRO A 309 16.55 -22.83 -20.59
CA PRO A 309 16.74 -21.58 -19.86
C PRO A 309 17.24 -20.45 -20.76
N LEU A 310 17.75 -20.72 -21.96
CA LEU A 310 18.34 -19.72 -22.85
C LEU A 310 17.31 -19.04 -23.75
N ASP A 311 16.24 -19.76 -24.10
CA ASP A 311 15.20 -19.28 -25.00
C ASP A 311 13.78 -19.47 -24.45
N GLY A 312 12.92 -18.50 -24.75
CA GLY A 312 11.52 -18.47 -24.34
C GLY A 312 11.27 -18.12 -22.86
N PRO A 313 10.03 -17.68 -22.52
CA PRO A 313 9.67 -17.37 -21.15
C PRO A 313 9.71 -18.61 -20.24
N GLN A 314 10.09 -18.42 -18.98
CA GLN A 314 10.14 -19.51 -17.99
C GLN A 314 9.56 -19.02 -16.65
N ALA A 315 8.38 -19.51 -16.27
CA ALA A 315 7.73 -19.12 -15.02
C ALA A 315 8.42 -19.73 -13.80
N SER A 316 8.38 -19.04 -12.66
CA SER A 316 8.84 -19.54 -11.35
C SER A 316 7.67 -19.66 -10.36
N LEU A 317 7.84 -20.41 -9.27
CA LEU A 317 6.81 -20.59 -8.24
C LEU A 317 6.39 -19.26 -7.58
N PRO A 318 7.32 -18.33 -7.22
CA PRO A 318 6.93 -17.01 -6.75
C PRO A 318 6.10 -16.23 -7.77
N LEU A 319 6.50 -16.28 -9.05
CA LEU A 319 5.82 -15.58 -10.13
C LEU A 319 4.43 -16.19 -10.41
N MET A 320 4.30 -17.51 -10.33
CA MET A 320 3.02 -18.23 -10.44
C MET A 320 2.08 -17.84 -9.31
N ALA A 321 2.54 -17.86 -8.06
CA ALA A 321 1.73 -17.44 -6.92
C ALA A 321 1.25 -15.98 -7.07
N PHE A 322 2.17 -15.07 -7.46
CA PHE A 322 1.85 -13.67 -7.69
C PHE A 322 0.87 -13.42 -8.85
N THR A 323 0.96 -14.22 -9.91
CA THR A 323 0.11 -14.07 -11.09
C THR A 323 -1.28 -14.67 -10.84
N LEU A 324 -1.34 -15.83 -10.19
CA LEU A 324 -2.60 -16.55 -10.00
C LEU A 324 -3.50 -15.93 -8.91
N VAL A 325 -2.93 -15.31 -7.87
CA VAL A 325 -3.71 -14.67 -6.79
C VAL A 325 -4.49 -13.44 -7.26
N LYS A 326 -4.13 -12.87 -8.40
CA LYS A 326 -4.81 -11.69 -8.97
C LYS A 326 -6.09 -12.04 -9.70
N PHE A 327 -6.32 -13.31 -10.01
CA PHE A 327 -7.54 -13.71 -10.70
C PHE A 327 -8.71 -13.85 -9.71
N PRO A 328 -9.94 -13.51 -10.13
CA PRO A 328 -11.11 -13.56 -9.27
C PRO A 328 -11.62 -14.97 -8.97
N SER A 329 -11.13 -16.02 -9.66
CA SER A 329 -11.60 -17.39 -9.43
C SER A 329 -10.93 -18.03 -8.20
N GLN A 330 -11.74 -18.55 -7.28
CA GLN A 330 -11.28 -19.23 -6.06
C GLN A 330 -10.32 -20.38 -6.39
N LEU A 331 -10.58 -21.12 -7.48
CA LEU A 331 -9.70 -22.19 -7.97
C LEU A 331 -8.28 -21.70 -8.30
N GLN A 332 -8.13 -20.51 -8.89
CA GLN A 332 -6.82 -19.93 -9.18
C GLN A 332 -6.13 -19.42 -7.92
N VAL A 333 -6.89 -18.85 -6.99
CA VAL A 333 -6.38 -18.44 -5.67
C VAL A 333 -5.87 -19.66 -4.89
N THR A 334 -6.61 -20.78 -4.88
CA THR A 334 -6.16 -22.04 -4.26
C THR A 334 -4.90 -22.58 -4.94
N ARG A 335 -4.81 -22.55 -6.29
CA ARG A 335 -3.57 -22.90 -7.02
C ARG A 335 -2.40 -21.97 -6.67
N ALA A 336 -2.66 -20.68 -6.44
CA ALA A 336 -1.65 -19.70 -6.01
C ALA A 336 -1.11 -20.03 -4.62
N PHE A 337 -1.98 -20.32 -3.66
CA PHE A 337 -1.58 -20.78 -2.33
C PHE A 337 -0.87 -22.14 -2.38
N GLY A 338 -1.30 -23.05 -3.27
CA GLY A 338 -0.60 -24.30 -3.55
C GLY A 338 0.82 -24.07 -4.07
N ALA A 339 1.03 -23.15 -5.01
CA ALA A 339 2.35 -22.79 -5.52
C ALA A 339 3.24 -22.14 -4.44
N ALA A 340 2.66 -21.29 -3.58
CA ALA A 340 3.37 -20.69 -2.45
C ALA A 340 3.75 -21.73 -1.38
N ALA A 341 2.85 -22.67 -1.06
CA ALA A 341 3.13 -23.76 -0.13
C ALA A 341 4.20 -24.72 -0.68
N LEU A 342 4.14 -25.03 -1.98
CA LEU A 342 5.16 -25.81 -2.68
C LEU A 342 6.53 -25.11 -2.64
N LEU A 343 6.57 -23.79 -2.85
CA LEU A 343 7.80 -23.00 -2.72
C LEU A 343 8.39 -23.10 -1.31
N LEU A 344 7.57 -22.94 -0.26
CA LEU A 344 8.02 -23.06 1.13
C LEU A 344 8.57 -24.46 1.43
N ALA A 345 7.87 -25.51 0.97
CA ALA A 345 8.31 -26.89 1.12
C ALA A 345 9.63 -27.15 0.36
N LEU A 346 9.76 -26.61 -0.86
CA LEU A 346 10.98 -26.71 -1.67
C LEU A 346 12.16 -26.02 -0.98
N VAL A 347 11.96 -24.81 -0.47
CA VAL A 347 13.01 -24.07 0.27
C VAL A 347 13.45 -24.85 1.51
N LEU A 348 12.50 -25.38 2.28
CA LEU A 348 12.80 -26.21 3.45
C LEU A 348 13.59 -27.47 3.07
N LEU A 349 13.19 -28.16 1.99
CA LEU A 349 13.88 -29.33 1.46
C LEU A 349 15.30 -28.99 1.05
N LEU A 350 15.49 -27.93 0.24
CA LEU A 350 16.80 -27.47 -0.21
C LEU A 350 17.68 -27.08 0.98
N PHE A 351 17.13 -26.46 2.02
CA PHE A 351 17.88 -26.15 3.24
C PHE A 351 18.28 -27.39 4.01
N LEU A 352 17.38 -28.37 4.15
CA LEU A 352 17.68 -29.60 4.86
C LEU A 352 18.78 -30.39 4.14
N VAL A 353 18.70 -30.50 2.81
CA VAL A 353 19.74 -31.10 1.96
C VAL A 353 21.06 -30.33 2.05
N ALA A 354 21.03 -29.00 1.93
CA ALA A 354 22.24 -28.19 2.03
C ALA A 354 22.88 -28.28 3.43
N ARG A 355 22.07 -28.39 4.49
CA ARG A 355 22.54 -28.53 5.88
C ARG A 355 23.15 -29.91 6.13
N THR A 356 22.58 -30.98 5.58
CA THR A 356 23.15 -32.33 5.71
C THR A 356 24.45 -32.46 4.93
N LEU A 357 24.54 -31.87 3.72
CA LEU A 357 25.76 -31.84 2.91
C LEU A 357 26.86 -30.94 3.50
N GLY A 358 26.51 -29.80 4.10
CA GLY A 358 27.45 -28.84 4.69
C GLY A 358 28.22 -29.35 5.92
N GLY A 359 27.84 -30.50 6.46
CA GLY A 359 28.52 -31.17 7.56
C GLY A 359 28.40 -30.48 8.93
N ARG A 360 28.81 -31.19 9.98
CA ARG A 360 28.88 -30.66 11.35
C ARG A 360 30.12 -29.77 11.52
N GLY A 361 30.04 -28.80 12.43
CA GLY A 361 31.11 -27.83 12.66
C GLY A 361 32.42 -28.48 13.13
N PRO A 362 33.59 -27.84 12.93
CA PRO A 362 34.85 -28.31 13.49
C PRO A 362 34.73 -28.37 15.03
N GLY A 363 34.84 -29.56 15.62
CA GLY A 363 34.74 -29.77 17.07
C GLY A 363 33.50 -30.53 17.56
N ASP A 364 32.50 -30.76 16.70
CA ASP A 364 31.34 -31.60 17.02
C ASP A 364 31.74 -33.09 16.97
N LEU A 365 32.32 -33.56 18.07
CA LEU A 365 32.60 -34.98 18.28
C LEU A 365 31.27 -35.75 18.26
N THR A 366 31.19 -36.81 17.46
CA THR A 366 30.05 -37.75 17.50
C THR A 366 29.85 -38.27 18.93
N LYS A 367 28.63 -38.70 19.30
CA LYS A 367 28.37 -39.31 20.63
C LYS A 367 29.40 -40.40 20.98
N ARG A 368 29.84 -41.20 20.00
CA ARG A 368 30.90 -42.21 20.16
C ARG A 368 32.27 -41.60 20.45
N GLN A 369 32.65 -40.53 19.77
CA GLN A 369 33.91 -39.80 20.00
C GLN A 369 33.91 -39.00 21.32
N GLN A 370 32.77 -38.41 21.70
CA GLN A 370 32.58 -37.77 23.01
C GLN A 370 32.77 -38.80 24.14
N VAL A 371 32.19 -39.99 24.01
CA VAL A 371 32.38 -41.08 24.98
C VAL A 371 33.84 -41.54 25.03
N ARG A 372 34.53 -41.65 23.89
CA ARG A 372 35.97 -41.98 23.86
C ARG A 372 36.84 -40.90 24.52
N ARG A 373 36.55 -39.62 24.27
CA ARG A 373 37.25 -38.49 24.89
C ARG A 373 36.97 -38.40 26.39
N ALA A 374 35.72 -38.64 26.81
CA ALA A 374 35.35 -38.70 28.22
C ALA A 374 36.04 -39.87 28.93
N ARG A 375 36.18 -41.04 28.27
CA ARG A 375 36.96 -42.17 28.80
C ARG A 375 38.44 -41.82 28.94
N ARG A 376 39.07 -41.22 27.93
CA ARG A 376 40.48 -40.76 28.01
C ARG A 376 40.67 -39.71 29.11
N SER A 377 39.75 -38.76 29.23
CA SER A 377 39.77 -37.76 30.31
C SER A 377 39.58 -38.40 31.69
N ALA A 378 38.79 -39.46 31.80
CA ALA A 378 38.63 -40.21 33.04
C ALA A 378 39.87 -41.06 33.38
N GLU A 379 40.54 -41.60 32.37
CA GLU A 379 41.84 -42.28 32.51
C GLU A 379 42.94 -41.29 32.93
N ASP A 380 42.98 -40.09 32.33
CA ASP A 380 43.89 -39.01 32.71
C ASP A 380 43.62 -38.48 34.12
N LEU A 381 42.34 -38.32 34.51
CA LEU A 381 41.96 -37.98 35.88
C LEU A 381 42.41 -39.05 36.88
N ARG A 382 42.34 -40.34 36.51
CA ARG A 382 42.88 -41.44 37.35
C ARG A 382 44.40 -41.38 37.44
N ARG A 383 45.09 -40.96 36.39
CA ARG A 383 46.55 -40.73 36.36
C ARG A 383 46.95 -39.56 37.26
N MET A 384 46.17 -38.47 37.23
CA MET A 384 46.38 -37.28 38.07
C MET A 384 46.00 -37.51 39.54
N ALA A 385 45.04 -38.40 39.81
CA ALA A 385 44.59 -38.76 41.16
C ALA A 385 45.53 -39.71 41.93
N ALA A 386 46.70 -40.06 41.39
CA ALA A 386 47.73 -40.84 42.09
C ALA A 386 48.52 -40.04 43.15
N VAL A 387 48.14 -38.78 43.42
CA VAL A 387 48.61 -37.99 44.56
C VAL A 387 47.53 -38.05 45.66
N PRO A 388 47.85 -38.49 46.89
CA PRO A 388 46.83 -38.80 47.88
C PRO A 388 46.37 -37.55 48.62
N THR A 389 45.05 -37.28 48.64
CA THR A 389 44.36 -36.81 49.84
C THR A 389 42.89 -37.25 49.84
N ALA A 390 42.61 -38.07 50.85
CA ALA A 390 41.35 -38.51 51.47
C ALA A 390 39.99 -38.31 50.78
N ARG A 391 39.36 -39.47 50.53
CA ARG A 391 37.95 -39.76 50.23
C ARG A 391 36.96 -39.34 51.33
N LYS A 392 35.70 -39.11 50.93
CA LYS A 392 34.56 -40.05 51.14
C LYS A 392 33.45 -39.81 50.10
N ALA A 393 32.91 -40.94 49.62
CA ALA A 393 31.78 -41.12 48.68
C ALA A 393 30.64 -41.85 49.46
N PRO A 394 29.56 -42.44 48.88
CA PRO A 394 29.08 -42.52 47.48
C PRO A 394 27.51 -42.47 47.31
N VAL A 395 27.03 -43.04 46.18
CA VAL A 395 25.65 -43.42 45.73
C VAL A 395 25.00 -42.35 44.83
N LEU A 396 24.90 -42.43 43.49
CA LEU A 396 24.80 -43.46 42.44
C LEU A 396 23.38 -44.03 42.19
N THR A 397 22.73 -43.48 41.14
CA THR A 397 21.91 -44.15 40.08
C THR A 397 20.56 -44.78 40.47
N ARG A 398 19.54 -44.90 39.60
CA ARG A 398 19.41 -44.77 38.14
C ARG A 398 17.90 -44.61 37.81
N THR A 399 17.63 -43.91 36.70
CA THR A 399 16.58 -44.12 35.67
C THR A 399 15.61 -45.29 35.89
N VAL A 400 14.31 -45.14 35.61
CA VAL A 400 13.70 -45.58 34.32
C VAL A 400 12.18 -45.23 34.27
N THR A 401 11.79 -44.59 33.17
CA THR A 401 10.52 -44.69 32.39
C THR A 401 9.14 -44.19 32.84
N LEU A 402 8.47 -43.57 31.84
CA LEU A 402 7.08 -43.73 31.42
C LEU A 402 5.94 -43.41 32.41
N LEU A 403 5.17 -42.36 32.12
CA LEU A 403 3.87 -42.49 31.46
C LEU A 403 3.23 -41.10 31.29
N ALA A 404 3.17 -40.67 30.03
CA ALA A 404 2.18 -39.73 29.56
C ALA A 404 0.87 -40.49 29.39
N ALA A 405 -0.17 -40.14 30.13
CA ALA A 405 -1.57 -40.42 29.78
C ALA A 405 -2.51 -39.73 30.79
N LEU A 406 -3.44 -38.95 30.25
CA LEU A 406 -4.73 -38.53 30.81
C LEU A 406 -4.76 -37.75 32.13
N ALA A 407 -4.99 -36.43 32.01
CA ALA A 407 -6.11 -35.73 32.68
C ALA A 407 -6.01 -34.21 32.45
N VAL A 408 -6.27 -33.75 31.21
CA VAL A 408 -6.69 -32.35 30.96
C VAL A 408 -7.84 -32.40 29.95
N PHE A 409 -8.96 -32.91 30.42
CA PHE A 409 -10.27 -32.68 29.84
C PHE A 409 -11.22 -32.49 31.02
N SER A 410 -12.16 -31.55 30.90
CA SER A 410 -13.14 -31.10 31.91
C SER A 410 -12.66 -30.05 32.93
N THR A 411 -12.72 -28.77 32.52
CA THR A 411 -13.24 -27.66 33.34
C THR A 411 -13.50 -26.45 32.44
N SER A 412 -14.45 -26.62 31.52
CA SER A 412 -15.05 -25.53 30.76
C SER A 412 -16.50 -25.89 30.45
N LEU A 413 -17.31 -25.92 31.51
CA LEU A 413 -18.77 -25.84 31.41
C LEU A 413 -19.28 -25.28 32.73
N LEU A 414 -19.61 -23.98 32.75
CA LEU A 414 -20.56 -23.27 33.65
C LEU A 414 -20.35 -21.75 33.54
N LEU A 415 -20.53 -21.19 32.35
CA LEU A 415 -21.06 -19.83 32.21
C LEU A 415 -22.20 -19.91 31.19
N GLY A 416 -23.43 -19.78 31.68
CA GLY A 416 -24.62 -19.67 30.83
C GLY A 416 -24.55 -18.42 29.95
N PRO A 417 -25.27 -18.40 28.82
CA PRO A 417 -25.27 -17.25 27.92
C PRO A 417 -25.92 -16.05 28.62
N ALA A 418 -25.16 -14.97 28.81
CA ALA A 418 -25.74 -13.66 29.01
C ALA A 418 -26.52 -13.27 27.75
N PRO A 419 -27.67 -12.58 27.86
CA PRO A 419 -28.42 -12.16 26.69
C PRO A 419 -27.52 -11.25 25.85
N ARG A 420 -27.29 -11.62 24.59
CA ARG A 420 -26.66 -10.74 23.62
C ARG A 420 -27.56 -9.53 23.48
N ALA A 421 -27.06 -8.35 23.83
CA ALA A 421 -27.55 -7.13 23.20
C ALA A 421 -27.46 -7.36 21.69
N ALA A 422 -28.57 -7.18 20.98
CA ALA A 422 -28.65 -7.42 19.55
C ALA A 422 -27.69 -6.47 18.81
N ALA A 423 -26.48 -6.94 18.53
CA ALA A 423 -25.67 -6.37 17.47
C ALA A 423 -26.41 -6.64 16.17
N ALA A 424 -26.72 -5.60 15.39
CA ALA A 424 -27.36 -5.78 14.10
C ALA A 424 -26.49 -6.72 13.24
N ASP A 425 -27.06 -7.83 12.81
CA ASP A 425 -26.38 -8.85 12.01
C ASP A 425 -26.29 -8.37 10.55
N TYR A 426 -25.21 -7.67 10.20
CA TYR A 426 -24.98 -7.16 8.84
C TYR A 426 -24.37 -8.24 7.95
N ARG A 427 -25.00 -8.53 6.81
CA ARG A 427 -24.45 -9.41 5.77
C ARG A 427 -23.42 -8.70 4.91
N ARG A 428 -22.43 -9.46 4.43
CA ARG A 428 -21.42 -8.98 3.49
C ARG A 428 -22.07 -8.61 2.15
N ILE A 429 -21.70 -7.45 1.62
CA ILE A 429 -22.15 -6.98 0.31
C ILE A 429 -20.95 -6.69 -0.62
N SER A 430 -21.14 -6.89 -1.92
CA SER A 430 -20.13 -6.59 -2.94
C SER A 430 -20.60 -5.51 -3.90
N GLY A 431 -19.69 -4.65 -4.32
CA GLY A 431 -19.92 -3.63 -5.33
C GLY A 431 -18.75 -3.50 -6.30
N ALA A 432 -19.01 -2.89 -7.44
CA ALA A 432 -17.96 -2.59 -8.41
C ALA A 432 -18.22 -1.25 -9.11
N GLY A 433 -17.18 -0.66 -9.68
CA GLY A 433 -17.34 0.38 -10.68
C GLY A 433 -16.32 1.50 -10.62
N SER A 434 -16.83 2.71 -10.43
CA SER A 434 -16.11 3.96 -10.68
C SER A 434 -14.80 4.09 -9.92
N THR A 435 -13.73 4.34 -10.68
CA THR A 435 -12.45 4.85 -10.16
C THR A 435 -12.46 6.38 -10.00
N TRP A 436 -13.58 7.06 -10.25
CA TRP A 436 -13.73 8.48 -9.92
C TRP A 436 -14.14 8.64 -8.45
N SER A 437 -15.04 7.78 -7.94
CA SER A 437 -15.50 7.80 -6.55
C SER A 437 -14.69 6.91 -5.60
N SER A 438 -13.75 6.10 -6.11
CA SER A 438 -13.18 5.00 -5.32
C SER A 438 -12.43 5.49 -4.08
N ASN A 439 -11.74 6.63 -4.11
CA ASN A 439 -11.04 7.14 -2.93
C ASN A 439 -12.01 7.47 -1.78
N ALA A 440 -13.21 7.98 -2.09
CA ALA A 440 -14.27 8.17 -1.09
C ALA A 440 -14.88 6.84 -0.63
N VAL A 441 -15.23 5.96 -1.57
CA VAL A 441 -15.83 4.66 -1.27
C VAL A 441 -14.90 3.80 -0.41
N ASP A 442 -13.61 3.72 -0.76
CA ASP A 442 -12.60 2.95 -0.02
C ASP A 442 -12.44 3.47 1.42
N SER A 443 -12.46 4.79 1.61
CA SER A 443 -12.44 5.42 2.93
C SER A 443 -13.69 5.05 3.73
N TRP A 444 -14.88 5.13 3.13
CA TRP A 444 -16.12 4.75 3.80
C TRP A 444 -16.19 3.27 4.13
N VAL A 445 -15.80 2.39 3.20
CA VAL A 445 -15.69 0.94 3.40
C VAL A 445 -14.75 0.63 4.56
N SER A 446 -13.64 1.35 4.68
CA SER A 446 -12.73 1.23 5.82
C SER A 446 -13.41 1.64 7.13
N ASN A 447 -14.10 2.79 7.14
CA ASN A 447 -14.70 3.35 8.35
C ASN A 447 -15.87 2.50 8.87
N VAL A 448 -16.72 1.98 8.00
CA VAL A 448 -17.91 1.23 8.44
C VAL A 448 -17.61 -0.17 8.98
N ARG A 449 -16.38 -0.66 8.86
CA ARG A 449 -15.94 -1.90 9.52
C ARG A 449 -16.10 -1.83 11.04
N GLN A 450 -15.98 -0.63 11.62
CA GLN A 450 -16.20 -0.43 13.05
C GLN A 450 -17.66 -0.68 13.47
N TYR A 451 -18.60 -0.56 12.53
CA TYR A 451 -20.03 -0.81 12.74
C TYR A 451 -20.43 -2.27 12.43
N GLY A 452 -19.45 -3.15 12.17
CA GLY A 452 -19.68 -4.56 11.83
C GLY A 452 -20.10 -4.81 10.38
N MET A 453 -20.10 -3.79 9.52
CA MET A 453 -20.41 -3.93 8.09
C MET A 453 -19.17 -4.40 7.31
N THR A 454 -19.37 -5.34 6.38
CA THR A 454 -18.33 -5.80 5.44
C THR A 454 -18.76 -5.51 4.02
N ILE A 455 -18.01 -4.65 3.33
CA ILE A 455 -18.25 -4.27 1.94
C ILE A 455 -16.97 -4.54 1.15
N ASP A 456 -17.11 -5.22 0.00
CA ASP A 456 -16.05 -5.30 -1.01
C ASP A 456 -16.39 -4.36 -2.15
N PHE A 457 -15.41 -3.57 -2.62
CA PHE A 457 -15.58 -2.69 -3.76
C PHE A 457 -14.46 -2.89 -4.78
N ASP A 458 -14.82 -3.21 -6.02
CA ASP A 458 -13.88 -3.41 -7.13
C ASP A 458 -13.91 -2.22 -8.12
N ALA A 459 -12.93 -1.33 -7.99
CA ALA A 459 -12.84 -0.10 -8.77
C ALA A 459 -12.05 -0.32 -10.08
N GLN A 460 -12.72 -0.71 -11.17
CA GLN A 460 -12.11 -0.87 -12.50
C GLN A 460 -12.61 0.12 -13.56
N GLY A 461 -13.64 0.91 -13.25
CA GLY A 461 -14.30 1.80 -14.21
C GLY A 461 -15.82 1.71 -14.15
N SER A 462 -16.48 2.81 -14.50
CA SER A 462 -17.92 3.02 -14.32
C SER A 462 -18.76 2.12 -15.24
N SER A 463 -18.25 1.77 -16.43
CA SER A 463 -18.89 0.81 -17.35
C SER A 463 -18.70 -0.64 -16.91
N TYR A 464 -17.54 -0.98 -16.34
CA TYR A 464 -17.32 -2.30 -15.74
C TYR A 464 -18.30 -2.54 -14.58
N GLY A 465 -18.40 -1.60 -13.63
CA GLY A 465 -19.31 -1.74 -12.49
C GLY A 465 -20.76 -1.92 -12.92
N ARG A 466 -21.23 -1.12 -13.88
CA ARG A 466 -22.59 -1.25 -14.43
C ARG A 466 -22.84 -2.59 -15.12
N ASN A 467 -21.84 -3.14 -15.82
CA ASN A 467 -21.97 -4.48 -16.39
C ASN A 467 -22.00 -5.56 -15.31
N GLN A 468 -21.17 -5.46 -14.27
CA GLN A 468 -21.20 -6.41 -13.14
C GLN A 468 -22.53 -6.38 -12.40
N PHE A 469 -23.05 -5.18 -12.11
CA PHE A 469 -24.37 -5.03 -11.49
C PHE A 469 -25.47 -5.54 -12.40
N LYS A 470 -25.47 -5.19 -13.70
CA LYS A 470 -26.47 -5.66 -14.69
C LYS A 470 -26.47 -7.18 -14.88
N ASN A 471 -25.34 -7.84 -14.67
CA ASN A 471 -25.22 -9.29 -14.78
C ASN A 471 -25.50 -10.01 -13.45
N GLY A 472 -25.86 -9.29 -12.38
CA GLY A 472 -26.13 -9.86 -11.06
C GLY A 472 -24.89 -10.37 -10.33
N ALA A 473 -23.70 -9.92 -10.74
CA ALA A 473 -22.42 -10.32 -10.15
C ALA A 473 -22.06 -9.52 -8.88
N THR A 474 -22.67 -8.35 -8.68
CA THR A 474 -22.46 -7.46 -7.53
C THR A 474 -23.78 -6.92 -7.00
N ASP A 475 -23.86 -6.68 -5.69
CA ASP A 475 -25.06 -6.19 -5.01
C ASP A 475 -25.36 -4.70 -5.31
N PHE A 476 -24.36 -3.92 -5.69
CA PHE A 476 -24.51 -2.53 -6.15
C PHE A 476 -23.41 -2.17 -7.18
N ALA A 477 -23.62 -1.09 -7.94
CA ALA A 477 -22.56 -0.51 -8.77
C ALA A 477 -22.43 0.99 -8.55
N VAL A 478 -21.21 1.51 -8.63
CA VAL A 478 -20.96 2.95 -8.59
C VAL A 478 -20.57 3.44 -9.98
N SER A 479 -21.26 4.45 -10.50
CA SER A 479 -21.09 4.94 -11.86
C SER A 479 -21.57 6.37 -12.04
N GLU A 480 -20.83 7.14 -12.84
CA GLU A 480 -21.22 8.47 -13.33
C GLU A 480 -21.89 8.38 -14.70
N ILE A 481 -22.02 7.17 -15.25
CA ILE A 481 -22.58 6.89 -16.58
C ILE A 481 -23.96 6.26 -16.40
N PRO A 482 -25.05 6.83 -16.94
CA PRO A 482 -26.37 6.19 -16.90
C PRO A 482 -26.50 5.01 -17.88
N TYR A 483 -27.44 4.08 -17.62
CA TYR A 483 -27.90 3.11 -18.61
C TYR A 483 -28.62 3.80 -19.77
N GLY A 484 -28.67 3.12 -20.92
CA GLY A 484 -29.29 3.64 -22.15
C GLY A 484 -28.33 4.43 -23.05
N LEU A 485 -27.04 4.51 -22.72
CA LEU A 485 -26.04 5.12 -23.61
C LEU A 485 -25.69 4.17 -24.76
N THR A 486 -25.72 4.68 -25.99
CA THR A 486 -25.10 4.01 -27.14
C THR A 486 -23.69 4.54 -27.33
N ASP A 487 -22.68 3.71 -27.07
CA ASP A 487 -21.27 4.09 -27.23
C ASP A 487 -20.55 3.11 -28.16
N GLY A 488 -19.82 3.61 -29.16
CA GLY A 488 -19.10 2.75 -30.12
C GLY A 488 -19.99 1.78 -30.90
N GLY A 489 -21.27 2.13 -31.13
CA GLY A 489 -22.25 1.25 -31.78
C GLY A 489 -22.85 0.17 -30.88
N GLN A 490 -22.49 0.13 -29.60
CA GLN A 490 -23.05 -0.79 -28.61
C GLN A 490 -24.03 -0.05 -27.71
N PHE A 491 -25.29 -0.53 -27.66
CA PHE A 491 -26.30 0.00 -26.77
C PHE A 491 -26.17 -0.63 -25.39
N ASP A 492 -25.99 0.20 -24.37
CA ASP A 492 -25.87 -0.27 -22.99
C ASP A 492 -27.24 -0.34 -22.31
N ALA A 493 -27.93 -1.45 -22.53
CA ALA A 493 -29.26 -1.69 -22.00
C ALA A 493 -29.30 -1.66 -20.46
N PRO A 494 -30.40 -1.15 -19.85
CA PRO A 494 -30.62 -1.19 -18.41
C PRO A 494 -30.70 -2.63 -17.88
N PRO A 495 -30.49 -2.84 -16.56
CA PRO A 495 -30.65 -4.14 -15.95
C PRO A 495 -32.09 -4.66 -16.12
N PRO A 496 -32.28 -5.99 -16.26
CA PRO A 496 -33.60 -6.57 -16.47
C PRO A 496 -34.45 -6.64 -15.19
N TRP A 497 -33.95 -6.11 -14.07
CA TRP A 497 -34.65 -6.07 -12.78
C TRP A 497 -34.86 -4.65 -12.26
N PRO A 498 -35.82 -4.45 -11.35
CA PRO A 498 -36.03 -3.18 -10.66
C PRO A 498 -34.75 -2.67 -9.99
N SER A 499 -34.33 -1.48 -10.39
CA SER A 499 -33.16 -0.79 -9.84
C SER A 499 -33.40 0.71 -9.79
N ALA A 500 -32.65 1.39 -8.94
CA ALA A 500 -32.68 2.85 -8.82
C ALA A 500 -31.27 3.41 -8.79
N TYR A 501 -31.13 4.65 -9.25
CA TYR A 501 -29.93 5.46 -9.08
C TYR A 501 -30.07 6.38 -7.88
N LEU A 502 -29.00 6.52 -7.11
CA LEU A 502 -28.93 7.46 -6.01
C LEU A 502 -27.56 8.15 -5.95
N PRO A 503 -27.49 9.45 -5.64
CA PRO A 503 -26.22 10.15 -5.52
C PRO A 503 -25.46 9.68 -4.27
N ILE A 504 -24.12 9.60 -4.36
CA ILE A 504 -23.27 9.18 -3.21
C ILE A 504 -22.25 10.23 -2.78
N VAL A 505 -21.59 10.89 -3.73
CA VAL A 505 -20.54 11.87 -3.49
C VAL A 505 -20.49 12.87 -4.63
N ALA A 506 -20.16 14.12 -4.33
CA ALA A 506 -19.90 15.15 -5.31
C ALA A 506 -18.40 15.40 -5.46
N GLY A 507 -17.97 15.99 -6.57
CA GLY A 507 -16.56 16.25 -6.85
C GLY A 507 -16.37 17.09 -8.10
N GLY A 508 -15.16 17.61 -8.26
CA GLY A 508 -14.78 18.37 -9.45
C GLY A 508 -13.89 17.52 -10.34
N THR A 509 -14.24 17.34 -11.61
CA THR A 509 -13.28 16.79 -12.58
C THR A 509 -12.17 17.83 -12.76
N ALA A 510 -10.97 17.49 -12.31
CA ALA A 510 -9.80 18.34 -12.29
C ALA A 510 -8.85 18.02 -13.45
N PHE A 511 -8.20 19.05 -13.99
CA PHE A 511 -7.16 18.87 -15.01
C PHE A 511 -5.78 18.89 -14.36
N MET A 512 -5.25 17.72 -14.05
CA MET A 512 -3.92 17.55 -13.51
C MET A 512 -2.87 17.65 -14.62
N TYR A 513 -1.78 18.37 -14.39
CA TYR A 513 -0.77 18.61 -15.42
C TYR A 513 0.66 18.60 -14.87
N ASN A 514 1.62 18.37 -15.77
CA ASN A 514 3.05 18.42 -15.50
C ASN A 514 3.72 19.37 -16.49
N LEU A 515 3.93 20.62 -16.07
CA LEU A 515 4.57 21.65 -16.88
C LEU A 515 5.72 22.26 -16.08
N LYS A 516 6.85 22.51 -16.75
CA LYS A 516 8.03 23.16 -16.17
C LYS A 516 8.44 24.35 -17.03
N ILE A 517 8.74 25.48 -16.39
CA ILE A 517 9.35 26.66 -17.00
C ILE A 517 10.71 26.86 -16.34
N ASN A 518 11.79 26.90 -17.13
CA ASN A 518 13.17 27.01 -16.63
C ASN A 518 13.50 25.97 -15.54
N GLY A 519 13.04 24.73 -15.73
CA GLY A 519 13.25 23.62 -14.78
C GLY A 519 12.36 23.64 -13.53
N LYS A 520 11.60 24.71 -13.27
CA LYS A 520 10.68 24.81 -12.13
C LYS A 520 9.26 24.44 -12.53
N ARG A 521 8.56 23.68 -11.67
CA ARG A 521 7.16 23.26 -11.90
C ARG A 521 6.24 24.49 -11.88
N VAL A 522 5.35 24.57 -12.87
CA VAL A 522 4.25 25.53 -12.89
C VAL A 522 3.11 24.98 -12.05
N THR A 523 2.59 25.77 -11.13
CA THR A 523 1.57 25.35 -10.13
C THR A 523 0.31 26.20 -10.15
N ASN A 524 0.25 27.25 -10.98
CA ASN A 524 -0.84 28.22 -11.05
C ASN A 524 -1.44 28.34 -12.46
N LEU A 525 -1.41 27.26 -13.25
CA LEU A 525 -1.90 27.27 -14.64
C LEU A 525 -3.42 27.52 -14.70
N ARG A 526 -3.82 28.36 -15.64
CA ARG A 526 -5.21 28.75 -15.89
C ARG A 526 -5.60 28.35 -17.30
N LEU A 527 -6.78 27.77 -17.49
CA LEU A 527 -7.29 27.48 -18.84
C LEU A 527 -8.79 27.78 -18.91
N SER A 528 -9.20 28.34 -20.04
CA SER A 528 -10.60 28.48 -20.43
C SER A 528 -11.16 27.19 -21.01
N GLY A 529 -12.48 27.05 -20.97
CA GLY A 529 -13.14 25.85 -21.50
C GLY A 529 -12.82 25.57 -22.97
N GLY A 530 -12.73 26.61 -23.80
CA GLY A 530 -12.35 26.48 -25.20
C GLY A 530 -10.91 26.00 -25.40
N VAL A 531 -9.97 26.43 -24.56
CA VAL A 531 -8.58 25.95 -24.59
C VAL A 531 -8.49 24.49 -24.16
N ILE A 532 -9.20 24.11 -23.10
CA ILE A 532 -9.29 22.72 -22.64
C ILE A 532 -9.83 21.82 -23.74
N ALA A 533 -10.94 22.22 -24.39
CA ALA A 533 -11.52 21.47 -25.51
C ALA A 533 -10.50 21.29 -26.64
N LYS A 534 -9.83 22.36 -27.06
CA LYS A 534 -8.83 22.31 -28.13
C LYS A 534 -7.62 21.43 -27.78
N ILE A 535 -7.18 21.39 -26.52
CA ILE A 535 -6.14 20.46 -26.05
C ILE A 535 -6.63 19.01 -26.20
N PHE A 536 -7.81 18.69 -25.64
CA PHE A 536 -8.39 17.34 -25.68
C PHE A 536 -9.10 17.00 -27.00
N THR A 537 -8.98 17.82 -28.04
CA THR A 537 -9.28 17.45 -29.44
C THR A 537 -8.05 17.54 -30.35
N GLY A 538 -6.87 17.80 -29.80
CA GLY A 538 -5.61 17.87 -30.54
C GLY A 538 -5.45 19.09 -31.45
N GLN A 539 -6.28 20.13 -31.29
CA GLN A 539 -6.13 21.40 -32.02
C GLN A 539 -5.00 22.27 -31.44
N ILE A 540 -4.76 22.18 -30.13
CA ILE A 540 -3.59 22.77 -29.46
C ILE A 540 -2.59 21.66 -29.16
N THR A 541 -1.41 21.74 -29.77
CA THR A 541 -0.36 20.72 -29.66
C THR A 541 0.88 21.18 -28.91
N ARG A 542 0.99 22.48 -28.59
CA ARG A 542 2.12 23.06 -27.85
C ARG A 542 1.65 24.05 -26.77
N TRP A 543 2.39 24.11 -25.67
CA TRP A 543 2.03 24.92 -24.49
C TRP A 543 2.20 26.43 -24.70
N ASN A 544 2.99 26.86 -25.68
CA ASN A 544 3.16 28.26 -26.08
C ASN A 544 2.10 28.76 -27.08
N ASP A 545 1.04 27.97 -27.33
CA ASP A 545 -0.07 28.39 -28.18
C ASP A 545 -0.66 29.74 -27.70
N PRO A 546 -0.97 30.68 -28.62
CA PRO A 546 -1.48 32.01 -28.25
C PRO A 546 -2.73 31.97 -27.36
N ALA A 547 -3.60 30.98 -27.53
CA ALA A 547 -4.81 30.86 -26.70
C ALA A 547 -4.47 30.44 -25.27
N VAL A 548 -3.46 29.58 -25.07
CA VAL A 548 -2.96 29.20 -23.74
C VAL A 548 -2.25 30.38 -23.08
N ALA A 549 -1.42 31.12 -23.85
CA ALA A 549 -0.74 32.31 -23.37
C ALA A 549 -1.73 33.42 -22.97
N ALA A 550 -2.84 33.58 -23.69
CA ALA A 550 -3.89 34.55 -23.36
C ALA A 550 -4.59 34.26 -22.02
N ASP A 551 -4.73 32.99 -21.64
CA ASP A 551 -5.24 32.60 -20.31
C ASP A 551 -4.17 32.77 -19.20
N ASN A 552 -2.89 32.93 -19.57
CA ASN A 552 -1.75 32.99 -18.64
C ASN A 552 -0.79 34.18 -18.87
N PRO A 553 -1.26 35.45 -18.86
CA PRO A 553 -0.41 36.64 -19.05
C PRO A 553 0.75 36.76 -18.05
N GLY A 554 0.65 36.14 -16.88
CA GLY A 554 1.72 36.16 -15.87
C GLY A 554 2.86 35.18 -16.14
N LEU A 555 2.73 34.29 -17.13
CA LEU A 555 3.68 33.21 -17.43
C LEU A 555 4.24 33.33 -18.85
N LYS A 556 5.56 33.19 -18.99
CA LYS A 556 6.19 32.99 -20.29
C LYS A 556 6.09 31.51 -20.67
N MET A 557 5.06 31.17 -21.45
CA MET A 557 4.76 29.78 -21.80
C MET A 557 5.93 29.11 -22.57
N PRO A 558 6.32 27.87 -22.21
CA PRO A 558 7.45 27.20 -22.81
C PRO A 558 7.04 26.50 -24.13
N ASP A 559 7.98 26.38 -25.06
CA ASP A 559 7.78 25.65 -26.32
C ASP A 559 7.89 24.12 -26.11
N VAL A 560 6.93 23.58 -25.36
CA VAL A 560 6.83 22.16 -25.00
C VAL A 560 5.59 21.57 -25.64
N ALA A 561 5.70 20.36 -26.19
CA ALA A 561 4.55 19.63 -26.74
C ALA A 561 3.51 19.32 -25.64
N VAL A 562 2.24 19.54 -25.94
CA VAL A 562 1.13 19.10 -25.10
C VAL A 562 0.96 17.60 -25.28
N ARG A 563 0.93 16.86 -24.17
CA ARG A 563 0.82 15.40 -24.17
C ARG A 563 -0.42 14.96 -23.40
N PRO A 564 -1.60 14.93 -24.03
CA PRO A 564 -2.80 14.44 -23.36
C PRO A 564 -2.65 12.98 -22.94
N VAL A 565 -3.02 12.70 -21.70
CA VAL A 565 -3.17 11.36 -21.15
C VAL A 565 -4.64 11.14 -20.88
N VAL A 566 -5.25 10.18 -21.58
CA VAL A 566 -6.69 9.91 -21.54
C VAL A 566 -6.97 8.52 -21.00
N ARG A 567 -8.24 8.25 -20.70
CA ARG A 567 -8.69 6.95 -20.18
C ARG A 567 -8.93 5.96 -21.31
N SER A 568 -8.35 4.77 -21.23
CA SER A 568 -8.58 3.67 -22.18
C SER A 568 -9.77 2.77 -21.81
N ASP A 569 -10.22 2.83 -20.56
CA ASP A 569 -11.35 2.07 -20.03
C ASP A 569 -12.67 2.85 -20.07
N GLY A 570 -13.79 2.14 -19.86
CA GLY A 570 -15.12 2.72 -19.78
C GLY A 570 -15.29 3.53 -18.50
N SER A 571 -15.05 4.83 -18.61
CA SER A 571 -14.73 5.71 -17.49
C SER A 571 -15.80 6.78 -17.29
N GLY A 572 -16.32 6.87 -16.07
CA GLY A 572 -17.22 7.95 -15.69
C GLY A 572 -16.55 9.32 -15.71
N THR A 573 -15.24 9.40 -15.48
CA THR A 573 -14.50 10.66 -15.64
C THR A 573 -14.48 11.11 -17.10
N THR A 574 -14.35 10.18 -18.05
CA THR A 574 -14.49 10.47 -19.48
C THR A 574 -15.90 10.92 -19.80
N ALA A 575 -16.91 10.24 -19.25
CA ALA A 575 -18.30 10.59 -19.45
C ALA A 575 -18.63 12.00 -18.94
N GLN A 576 -18.12 12.39 -17.77
CA GLN A 576 -18.29 13.74 -17.23
C GLN A 576 -17.64 14.81 -18.13
N LEU A 577 -16.39 14.59 -18.55
CA LEU A 577 -15.68 15.51 -19.45
C LEU A 577 -16.41 15.66 -20.79
N THR A 578 -16.78 14.54 -21.42
CA THR A 578 -17.41 14.54 -22.75
C THR A 578 -18.84 15.04 -22.72
N THR A 579 -19.58 14.81 -21.62
CA THR A 579 -20.88 15.46 -21.40
C THR A 579 -20.72 16.97 -21.38
N TRP A 580 -19.77 17.48 -20.58
CA TRP A 580 -19.50 18.93 -20.54
C TRP A 580 -19.04 19.46 -21.91
N LEU A 581 -18.16 18.76 -22.62
CA LEU A 581 -17.73 19.14 -23.98
C LEU A 581 -18.91 19.20 -24.94
N SER A 582 -19.81 18.21 -24.91
CA SER A 582 -20.99 18.17 -25.79
C SER A 582 -21.98 19.31 -25.52
N LYS A 583 -22.03 19.82 -24.28
CA LYS A 583 -22.93 20.90 -23.89
C LYS A 583 -22.32 22.29 -24.08
N ARG A 584 -21.01 22.43 -23.81
CA ARG A 584 -20.33 23.74 -23.72
C ARG A 584 -19.36 24.03 -24.84
N GLN A 585 -18.89 23.00 -25.51
CA GLN A 585 -17.87 23.04 -26.55
C GLN A 585 -18.29 22.18 -27.75
N GLN A 586 -19.60 22.16 -28.03
CA GLN A 586 -20.24 21.22 -28.94
C GLN A 586 -19.60 21.22 -30.33
N SER A 587 -19.35 22.39 -30.91
CA SER A 587 -18.76 22.51 -32.25
C SER A 587 -17.37 21.88 -32.34
N VAL A 588 -16.53 22.08 -31.31
CA VAL A 588 -15.17 21.52 -31.23
C VAL A 588 -15.24 20.00 -31.00
N TRP A 589 -16.17 19.55 -30.16
CA TRP A 589 -16.35 18.14 -29.82
C TRP A 589 -16.91 17.32 -30.99
N ASP A 590 -17.98 17.79 -31.63
CA ASP A 590 -18.60 17.13 -32.77
C ASP A 590 -17.61 17.02 -33.94
N ALA A 591 -16.84 18.08 -34.22
CA ALA A 591 -15.80 18.06 -35.24
C ALA A 591 -14.67 17.06 -34.96
N TYR A 592 -14.36 16.80 -33.69
CA TYR A 592 -13.40 15.77 -33.29
C TYR A 592 -13.97 14.36 -33.48
N CYS A 593 -15.21 14.15 -33.08
CA CYS A 593 -15.86 12.86 -33.15
C CYS A 593 -16.11 12.36 -34.56
N VAL A 594 -16.46 13.25 -35.50
CA VAL A 594 -16.59 12.87 -36.92
C VAL A 594 -15.29 12.26 -37.46
N LYS A 595 -14.13 12.62 -36.89
CA LYS A 595 -12.83 12.03 -37.24
C LYS A 595 -12.55 10.69 -36.54
N SER A 596 -13.25 10.38 -35.44
CA SER A 596 -13.10 9.14 -34.67
C SER A 596 -14.38 8.30 -34.82
N PRO A 597 -14.46 7.42 -35.83
CA PRO A 597 -15.66 6.84 -36.52
C PRO A 597 -17.03 6.93 -35.82
N ARG A 598 -17.44 8.12 -35.37
CA ARG A 598 -18.63 8.38 -34.55
C ARG A 598 -19.50 9.39 -35.27
N ARG A 599 -20.81 9.28 -35.04
CA ARG A 599 -21.80 10.22 -35.61
C ARG A 599 -21.89 11.46 -34.73
N ALA A 600 -22.13 12.61 -35.37
CA ALA A 600 -22.50 13.85 -34.68
C ALA A 600 -24.05 13.95 -34.58
N PRO A 601 -24.61 14.58 -33.52
CA PRO A 601 -23.91 15.11 -32.35
C PRO A 601 -23.33 13.99 -31.48
N CYS A 602 -22.13 14.22 -30.94
CA CYS A 602 -21.32 13.16 -30.36
C CYS A 602 -21.70 12.80 -28.92
N GLY A 603 -22.30 13.76 -28.19
CA GLY A 603 -22.78 13.55 -26.83
C GLY A 603 -21.70 13.07 -25.86
N MET A 604 -22.17 12.38 -24.81
CA MET A 604 -21.35 11.72 -23.80
C MET A 604 -20.73 10.43 -24.34
N THR A 605 -19.50 10.10 -23.93
CA THR A 605 -18.86 8.82 -24.24
C THR A 605 -18.32 8.13 -22.99
N SER A 606 -18.41 6.81 -22.94
CA SER A 606 -17.81 5.99 -21.88
C SER A 606 -16.31 5.81 -22.13
N PHE A 607 -15.94 5.57 -23.40
CA PHE A 607 -14.54 5.48 -23.82
C PHE A 607 -14.11 6.78 -24.51
N PHE A 608 -12.89 7.24 -24.25
CA PHE A 608 -12.40 8.44 -24.91
C PHE A 608 -12.09 8.11 -26.38
N PRO A 609 -12.68 8.81 -27.37
CA PRO A 609 -12.40 8.54 -28.77
C PRO A 609 -10.95 8.88 -29.07
N LEU A 610 -10.14 7.91 -29.49
CA LEU A 610 -8.77 8.15 -29.93
C LEU A 610 -8.72 8.25 -31.44
N LEU A 611 -7.91 9.19 -31.95
CA LEU A 611 -7.59 9.27 -33.37
C LEU A 611 -6.30 8.48 -33.64
N GLY A 612 -6.32 7.68 -34.71
CA GLY A 612 -5.14 6.96 -35.19
C GLY A 612 -3.99 7.92 -35.48
N GLY A 613 -2.77 7.57 -35.05
CA GLY A 613 -1.58 8.42 -35.22
C GLY A 613 -1.40 9.52 -34.16
N SER A 614 -2.27 9.63 -33.15
CA SER A 614 -2.06 10.54 -32.02
C SER A 614 -0.90 10.07 -31.12
N THR A 615 -0.10 11.01 -30.60
CA THR A 615 0.99 10.75 -29.64
C THR A 615 0.49 10.60 -28.19
N TRP A 616 -0.81 10.38 -28.03
CA TRP A 616 -1.51 10.42 -26.76
C TRP A 616 -1.32 9.11 -26.01
N GLN A 617 -1.27 9.17 -24.69
CA GLN A 617 -1.25 7.97 -23.87
C GLN A 617 -2.68 7.65 -23.43
N ALA A 618 -3.09 6.39 -23.59
CA ALA A 618 -4.37 5.90 -23.11
C ALA A 618 -4.12 4.81 -22.09
N LEU A 619 -4.53 5.05 -20.84
CA LEU A 619 -4.27 4.14 -19.72
C LEU A 619 -5.57 3.81 -18.97
N GLY A 620 -5.61 2.63 -18.36
CA GLY A 620 -6.78 2.19 -17.60
C GLY A 620 -6.75 2.74 -16.17
N THR A 621 -7.90 3.23 -15.68
CA THR A 621 -8.13 3.80 -14.33
C THR A 621 -7.58 5.20 -14.06
N SER A 622 -8.18 5.91 -13.09
CA SER A 622 -7.77 7.24 -12.63
C SER A 622 -6.34 7.27 -12.07
N VAL A 623 -5.91 6.21 -11.37
CA VAL A 623 -4.57 6.10 -10.78
C VAL A 623 -3.50 6.05 -11.87
N ALA A 624 -3.71 5.26 -12.93
CA ALA A 624 -2.70 5.10 -13.98
C ALA A 624 -2.50 6.40 -14.76
N VAL A 625 -3.58 7.11 -15.12
CA VAL A 625 -3.47 8.39 -15.84
C VAL A 625 -2.84 9.48 -14.95
N ALA A 626 -3.16 9.52 -13.65
CA ALA A 626 -2.53 10.43 -12.69
C ALA A 626 -1.03 10.14 -12.55
N ASN A 627 -0.63 8.87 -12.38
CA ASN A 627 0.78 8.48 -12.27
C ASN A 627 1.58 8.78 -13.54
N ALA A 628 0.98 8.59 -14.71
CA ALA A 628 1.62 8.94 -15.97
C ALA A 628 1.92 10.44 -16.05
N VAL A 629 0.97 11.31 -15.66
CA VAL A 629 1.23 12.76 -15.59
C VAL A 629 2.25 13.10 -14.51
N ALA A 630 2.18 12.44 -13.35
CA ALA A 630 3.09 12.66 -12.23
C ALA A 630 4.55 12.24 -12.49
N THR A 631 4.80 11.51 -13.59
CA THR A 631 6.14 11.05 -13.95
C THR A 631 7.00 12.23 -14.41
N ASP A 632 8.16 12.41 -13.79
CA ASP A 632 9.04 13.59 -14.01
C ASP A 632 9.53 13.76 -15.45
N SER A 633 9.68 12.65 -16.20
CA SER A 633 10.05 12.65 -17.62
C SER A 633 8.88 12.96 -18.56
N ASN A 634 7.65 13.02 -18.04
CA ASN A 634 6.44 13.30 -18.81
C ASN A 634 6.06 14.80 -18.78
N VAL A 635 7.07 15.67 -18.90
CA VAL A 635 6.85 17.12 -18.99
C VAL A 635 6.02 17.43 -20.25
N GLY A 636 5.06 18.33 -20.10
CA GLY A 636 4.07 18.67 -21.11
C GLY A 636 2.77 17.88 -20.99
N ALA A 637 2.68 16.91 -20.08
CA ALA A 637 1.50 16.07 -19.93
C ALA A 637 0.34 16.75 -19.20
N ILE A 638 -0.88 16.42 -19.61
CA ILE A 638 -2.14 16.85 -18.98
C ILE A 638 -3.17 15.73 -19.04
N THR A 639 -3.94 15.55 -17.98
CA THR A 639 -5.02 14.56 -17.89
C THR A 639 -6.24 15.16 -17.20
N TYR A 640 -7.34 14.41 -17.18
CA TYR A 640 -8.55 14.71 -16.44
C TYR A 640 -8.80 13.60 -15.42
N VAL A 641 -8.92 13.96 -14.15
CA VAL A 641 -9.09 13.03 -13.01
C VAL A 641 -10.05 13.63 -12.00
N GLU A 642 -10.51 12.83 -11.04
CA GLU A 642 -11.12 13.40 -9.84
C GLU A 642 -10.04 14.16 -9.02
N TYR A 643 -10.42 15.26 -8.36
CA TYR A 643 -9.50 16.16 -7.67
C TYR A 643 -8.64 15.46 -6.60
N SER A 644 -9.19 14.46 -5.91
CA SER A 644 -8.46 13.63 -4.93
C SER A 644 -7.18 13.00 -5.48
N TYR A 645 -7.14 12.63 -6.77
CA TYR A 645 -5.93 12.05 -7.37
C TYR A 645 -4.81 13.07 -7.52
N ALA A 646 -5.14 14.32 -7.81
CA ALA A 646 -4.15 15.40 -7.86
C ALA A 646 -3.63 15.76 -6.46
N LEU A 647 -4.51 15.74 -5.45
CA LEU A 647 -4.11 15.89 -4.04
C LEU A 647 -3.16 14.78 -3.60
N ASN A 648 -3.55 13.52 -3.83
CA ASN A 648 -2.79 12.34 -3.41
C ASN A 648 -1.43 12.23 -4.11
N SER A 649 -1.33 12.69 -5.36
CA SER A 649 -0.07 12.70 -6.11
C SER A 649 0.82 13.91 -5.81
N GLY A 650 0.32 14.94 -5.13
CA GLY A 650 1.07 16.18 -4.87
C GLY A 650 1.28 17.03 -6.12
N PHE A 651 0.37 16.95 -7.10
CA PHE A 651 0.48 17.66 -8.38
C PHE A 651 -0.55 18.79 -8.52
N PRO A 652 -0.20 19.86 -9.27
CA PRO A 652 -1.10 20.98 -9.49
C PRO A 652 -2.24 20.61 -10.44
N VAL A 653 -3.32 21.37 -10.33
CA VAL A 653 -4.49 21.31 -11.20
C VAL A 653 -4.75 22.66 -11.86
N VAL A 654 -5.36 22.64 -13.04
CA VAL A 654 -5.75 23.88 -13.73
C VAL A 654 -6.84 24.61 -12.96
N LYS A 655 -6.72 25.93 -12.85
CA LYS A 655 -7.86 26.80 -12.51
C LYS A 655 -8.70 27.01 -13.78
N MET A 656 -9.97 26.65 -13.74
CA MET A 656 -10.85 26.68 -14.91
C MET A 656 -11.65 27.98 -14.95
N LEU A 657 -11.73 28.63 -16.12
CA LEU A 657 -12.56 29.82 -16.30
C LEU A 657 -14.05 29.48 -16.16
N ASN A 658 -14.74 30.16 -15.26
CA ASN A 658 -16.18 30.05 -15.09
C ASN A 658 -16.94 31.18 -15.81
N PRO A 659 -18.28 31.07 -15.96
CA PRO A 659 -19.11 32.10 -16.60
C PRO A 659 -19.03 33.48 -15.95
N ALA A 660 -18.71 33.56 -14.65
CA ALA A 660 -18.50 34.82 -13.93
C ALA A 660 -17.20 35.55 -14.31
N GLY A 661 -16.35 34.93 -15.15
CA GLY A 661 -15.08 35.49 -15.60
C GLY A 661 -13.91 35.28 -14.63
N TYR A 662 -14.01 34.31 -13.71
CA TYR A 662 -12.96 33.95 -12.76
C TYR A 662 -12.38 32.56 -13.07
N TYR A 663 -11.07 32.39 -12.87
CA TYR A 663 -10.43 31.08 -12.89
C TYR A 663 -10.50 30.44 -11.50
N VAL A 664 -11.20 29.30 -11.38
CA VAL A 664 -11.55 28.67 -10.10
C VAL A 664 -10.98 27.25 -10.01
N GLU A 665 -10.57 26.84 -8.81
CA GLU A 665 -10.11 25.48 -8.53
C GLU A 665 -11.27 24.51 -8.22
N PRO A 666 -11.10 23.20 -8.49
CA PRO A 666 -12.08 22.15 -8.19
C PRO A 666 -12.17 21.78 -6.68
N LYS A 667 -12.13 22.75 -5.77
CA LYS A 667 -12.23 22.48 -4.32
C LYS A 667 -13.66 22.12 -3.92
N GLY A 668 -13.83 21.36 -2.83
CA GLY A 668 -15.13 20.89 -2.38
C GLY A 668 -16.15 22.01 -2.20
N GLN A 669 -15.75 23.15 -1.62
CA GLN A 669 -16.63 24.31 -1.46
C GLN A 669 -17.08 24.93 -2.80
N ASN A 670 -16.17 25.07 -3.76
CA ASN A 670 -16.46 25.62 -5.09
C ASN A 670 -17.39 24.69 -5.90
N VAL A 671 -17.21 23.38 -5.72
CA VAL A 671 -18.09 22.35 -6.28
C VAL A 671 -19.47 22.38 -5.62
N SER A 672 -19.54 22.56 -4.31
CA SER A 672 -20.82 22.66 -3.57
C SER A 672 -21.65 23.87 -4.04
N VAL A 673 -21.02 25.03 -4.24
CA VAL A 673 -21.65 26.22 -4.83
C VAL A 673 -22.23 25.92 -6.21
N ALA A 674 -21.47 25.23 -7.06
CA ALA A 674 -21.93 24.89 -8.40
C ALA A 674 -23.17 23.97 -8.35
N LEU A 675 -23.16 22.97 -7.45
CA LEU A 675 -24.20 21.96 -7.32
C LEU A 675 -25.50 22.43 -6.67
N GLU A 676 -25.59 23.68 -6.17
CA GLU A 676 -26.88 24.27 -5.79
C GLU A 676 -27.84 24.39 -6.99
N LYS A 677 -27.30 24.48 -8.21
CA LYS A 677 -28.06 24.48 -9.46
C LYS A 677 -28.29 23.08 -10.04
N ALA A 678 -27.81 22.00 -9.39
CA ALA A 678 -28.00 20.63 -9.88
C ALA A 678 -29.48 20.21 -9.83
N ARG A 679 -29.91 19.42 -10.82
CA ARG A 679 -31.25 18.84 -10.90
C ARG A 679 -31.15 17.35 -11.18
N ILE A 680 -32.18 16.60 -10.78
CA ILE A 680 -32.28 15.17 -11.01
C ILE A 680 -33.40 14.94 -12.04
N ASN A 681 -33.11 14.16 -13.08
CA ASN A 681 -34.07 13.79 -14.10
C ASN A 681 -35.12 12.80 -13.56
N ALA A 682 -36.21 12.59 -14.31
CA ALA A 682 -37.26 11.63 -13.93
C ALA A 682 -36.75 10.18 -13.83
N ASP A 683 -35.72 9.83 -14.59
CA ASP A 683 -35.02 8.53 -14.54
C ASP A 683 -33.93 8.46 -13.45
N LEU A 684 -33.90 9.44 -12.54
CA LEU A 684 -32.97 9.58 -11.42
C LEU A 684 -31.51 9.89 -11.84
N THR A 685 -31.26 10.15 -13.12
CA THR A 685 -29.94 10.55 -13.64
C THR A 685 -29.68 12.05 -13.47
N GLN A 686 -28.44 12.50 -13.75
CA GLN A 686 -28.02 13.87 -13.45
C GLN A 686 -28.42 14.83 -14.56
N ASN A 687 -28.88 16.00 -14.14
CA ASN A 687 -28.97 17.17 -14.98
C ASN A 687 -28.07 18.28 -14.41
N LEU A 688 -26.97 18.50 -15.12
CA LEU A 688 -25.93 19.46 -14.75
C LEU A 688 -25.92 20.70 -15.66
N ASP A 689 -26.92 20.88 -16.53
CA ASP A 689 -26.91 21.97 -17.51
C ASP A 689 -26.80 23.34 -16.80
N ALA A 690 -27.57 23.58 -15.74
CA ALA A 690 -27.50 24.80 -14.94
C ALA A 690 -26.26 24.89 -14.03
N VAL A 691 -25.58 23.76 -13.75
CA VAL A 691 -24.31 23.72 -13.01
C VAL A 691 -23.18 24.26 -13.87
N TYR A 692 -23.14 23.87 -15.14
CA TYR A 692 -22.15 24.33 -16.10
C TYR A 692 -22.31 25.83 -16.45
N ASP A 693 -23.53 26.38 -16.31
CA ASP A 693 -23.86 27.81 -16.49
C ASP A 693 -23.77 28.64 -15.21
N ASN A 694 -23.28 28.06 -14.10
CA ASN A 694 -23.32 28.77 -12.83
C ASN A 694 -22.41 30.01 -12.85
N ASP A 695 -23.02 31.18 -12.81
CA ASP A 695 -22.45 32.52 -12.91
C ASP A 695 -21.97 33.09 -11.56
N LEU A 696 -21.99 32.28 -10.49
CA LEU A 696 -21.38 32.68 -9.23
C LEU A 696 -19.84 32.69 -9.35
N PRO A 697 -19.15 33.74 -8.86
CA PRO A 697 -17.69 33.86 -8.97
C PRO A 697 -16.90 32.65 -8.45
N ASN A 698 -17.37 32.03 -7.38
CA ASN A 698 -16.76 30.88 -6.72
C ASN A 698 -17.28 29.52 -7.24
N SER A 699 -18.05 29.47 -8.32
CA SER A 699 -18.49 28.20 -8.91
C SER A 699 -17.34 27.52 -9.69
N TYR A 700 -17.19 26.21 -9.53
CA TYR A 700 -16.33 25.40 -10.40
C TYR A 700 -17.16 24.79 -11.55
N PRO A 701 -16.82 25.03 -12.84
CA PRO A 701 -17.69 24.62 -13.95
C PRO A 701 -17.82 23.10 -14.17
N LEU A 702 -16.75 22.31 -13.99
CA LEU A 702 -16.79 20.84 -14.16
C LEU A 702 -17.17 20.12 -12.85
N SER A 703 -18.23 20.62 -12.20
CA SER A 703 -18.77 20.03 -10.98
C SER A 703 -19.81 18.98 -11.30
N SER A 704 -19.74 17.84 -10.62
CA SER A 704 -20.63 16.70 -10.84
C SER A 704 -20.76 15.86 -9.57
N TYR A 705 -21.60 14.83 -9.64
CA TYR A 705 -21.70 13.82 -8.58
C TYR A 705 -21.81 12.43 -9.18
N SER A 706 -21.44 11.43 -8.39
CA SER A 706 -21.51 10.03 -8.76
C SER A 706 -22.79 9.39 -8.24
N TYR A 707 -23.24 8.36 -8.94
CA TYR A 707 -24.40 7.56 -8.58
C TYR A 707 -24.01 6.16 -8.14
N MET A 708 -24.83 5.60 -7.26
CA MET A 708 -24.89 4.17 -7.00
C MET A 708 -26.17 3.61 -7.62
N ALA A 709 -26.03 2.54 -8.41
CA ALA A 709 -27.14 1.70 -8.84
C ALA A 709 -27.37 0.62 -7.77
N VAL A 710 -28.60 0.53 -7.28
CA VAL A 710 -29.02 -0.42 -6.24
C VAL A 710 -30.26 -1.18 -6.66
N HIS A 711 -30.43 -2.39 -6.12
CA HIS A 711 -31.67 -3.16 -6.29
C HIS A 711 -32.81 -2.57 -5.44
N THR A 712 -34.01 -2.51 -6.00
CA THR A 712 -35.25 -2.12 -5.28
C THR A 712 -36.19 -3.29 -5.02
N SER A 713 -35.74 -4.51 -5.31
CA SER A 713 -36.42 -5.77 -5.02
C SER A 713 -35.36 -6.84 -4.74
N GLU A 714 -35.75 -7.95 -4.11
CA GLU A 714 -34.85 -9.10 -3.97
C GLU A 714 -34.65 -9.76 -5.34
N VAL A 715 -33.39 -9.99 -5.73
CA VAL A 715 -33.03 -10.53 -7.04
C VAL A 715 -31.77 -11.39 -6.93
N GLY A 716 -31.83 -12.61 -7.43
CA GLY A 716 -30.68 -13.52 -7.46
C GLY A 716 -30.09 -13.75 -6.05
N THR A 717 -28.88 -13.24 -5.81
CA THR A 717 -28.18 -13.36 -4.52
C THR A 717 -28.38 -12.15 -3.59
N PHE A 718 -29.17 -11.16 -4.00
CA PHE A 718 -29.47 -9.95 -3.22
C PHE A 718 -30.76 -10.15 -2.41
N THR A 719 -30.62 -10.24 -1.08
CA THR A 719 -31.71 -10.48 -0.11
C THR A 719 -31.98 -9.24 0.75
N ALA A 720 -33.11 -9.20 1.46
CA ALA A 720 -33.41 -8.14 2.43
C ALA A 720 -32.30 -7.98 3.50
N GLU A 721 -31.61 -9.05 3.91
CA GLU A 721 -30.50 -8.93 4.86
C GLU A 721 -29.30 -8.17 4.28
N LYS A 722 -28.98 -8.41 3.00
CA LYS A 722 -27.96 -7.63 2.28
C LYS A 722 -28.43 -6.21 2.02
N GLY A 723 -29.69 -6.02 1.67
CA GLY A 723 -30.28 -4.70 1.50
C GLY A 723 -30.31 -3.88 2.79
N ARG A 724 -30.48 -4.52 3.96
CA ARG A 724 -30.28 -3.89 5.28
C ARG A 724 -28.86 -3.38 5.48
N THR A 725 -27.83 -4.17 5.12
CA THR A 725 -26.43 -3.69 5.15
C THR A 725 -26.21 -2.54 4.17
N LEU A 726 -26.72 -2.65 2.95
CA LEU A 726 -26.57 -1.62 1.92
C LEU A 726 -27.25 -0.30 2.34
N ALA A 727 -28.43 -0.37 2.96
CA ALA A 727 -29.15 0.77 3.51
C ALA A 727 -28.37 1.43 4.68
N ALA A 728 -27.79 0.64 5.59
CA ALA A 728 -26.96 1.15 6.67
C ALA A 728 -25.66 1.81 6.17
N PHE A 729 -25.02 1.20 5.16
CA PHE A 729 -23.87 1.80 4.48
C PHE A 729 -24.25 3.12 3.78
N GLY A 730 -25.41 3.12 3.10
CA GLY A 730 -26.07 4.28 2.53
C GLY A 730 -26.21 5.44 3.49
N TYR A 731 -26.81 5.18 4.65
CA TYR A 731 -26.97 6.18 5.70
C TYR A 731 -25.63 6.75 6.18
N TYR A 732 -24.64 5.87 6.41
CA TYR A 732 -23.31 6.31 6.82
C TYR A 732 -22.69 7.27 5.80
N PHE A 733 -22.63 6.88 4.52
CA PHE A 733 -21.93 7.71 3.55
C PHE A 733 -22.69 8.98 3.18
N LEU A 734 -24.03 9.00 3.23
CA LEU A 734 -24.84 10.20 2.99
C LEU A 734 -24.83 11.19 4.15
N CYS A 735 -24.45 10.73 5.34
CA CYS A 735 -24.37 11.52 6.55
C CYS A 735 -22.93 11.65 7.03
N GLU A 736 -22.50 10.77 7.94
CA GLU A 736 -21.20 10.87 8.61
C GLU A 736 -20.02 10.91 7.63
N GLY A 737 -20.09 10.11 6.55
CA GLY A 737 -19.06 10.07 5.51
C GLY A 737 -18.87 11.40 4.76
N GLN A 738 -19.88 12.27 4.73
CA GLN A 738 -19.82 13.57 4.06
C GLN A 738 -18.89 14.55 4.79
N LYS A 739 -18.63 14.37 6.09
CA LYS A 739 -17.68 15.20 6.86
C LYS A 739 -16.25 15.09 6.35
N GLN A 740 -15.90 13.95 5.78
CA GLN A 740 -14.53 13.67 5.30
C GLN A 740 -14.37 14.00 3.81
N ALA A 741 -15.46 14.35 3.09
CA ALA A 741 -15.43 14.52 1.65
C ALA A 741 -14.38 15.56 1.21
N ASP A 742 -14.36 16.75 1.81
CA ASP A 742 -13.41 17.82 1.45
C ASP A 742 -11.94 17.42 1.68
N GLN A 743 -11.66 16.77 2.81
CA GLN A 743 -10.32 16.28 3.14
C GLN A 743 -9.82 15.23 2.14
N LEU A 744 -10.75 14.46 1.57
CA LEU A 744 -10.46 13.47 0.55
C LEU A 744 -10.37 14.08 -0.86
N GLY A 745 -10.67 15.37 -1.05
CA GLY A 745 -10.71 16.05 -2.35
C GLY A 745 -12.07 16.04 -3.04
N TYR A 746 -13.13 15.64 -2.34
CA TYR A 746 -14.50 15.63 -2.84
C TYR A 746 -15.33 16.80 -2.28
N SER A 747 -16.55 16.96 -2.76
CA SER A 747 -17.55 17.83 -2.15
C SER A 747 -18.59 17.01 -1.40
N PRO A 748 -18.99 17.44 -0.20
CA PRO A 748 -20.24 16.98 0.39
C PRO A 748 -21.43 17.21 -0.54
N LEU A 749 -22.40 16.29 -0.55
CA LEU A 749 -23.66 16.41 -1.29
C LEU A 749 -24.56 17.48 -0.68
N THR A 750 -25.32 18.18 -1.52
CA THR A 750 -26.35 19.14 -1.09
C THR A 750 -27.55 18.41 -0.46
N ARG A 751 -28.34 19.12 0.35
CA ARG A 751 -29.55 18.56 0.98
C ARG A 751 -30.51 17.92 -0.01
N GLN A 752 -30.75 18.58 -1.14
CA GLN A 752 -31.64 18.05 -2.17
C GLN A 752 -31.15 16.69 -2.70
N LEU A 753 -29.84 16.55 -2.94
CA LEU A 753 -29.26 15.31 -3.43
C LEU A 753 -29.34 14.20 -2.37
N VAL A 754 -29.00 14.51 -1.11
CA VAL A 754 -29.11 13.52 -0.02
C VAL A 754 -30.55 13.06 0.18
N GLN A 755 -31.52 13.97 0.12
CA GLN A 755 -32.93 13.62 0.29
C GLN A 755 -33.43 12.70 -0.83
N SER A 756 -33.04 12.98 -2.09
CA SER A 756 -33.33 12.08 -3.20
C SER A 756 -32.73 10.68 -3.02
N ALA A 757 -31.53 10.59 -2.43
CA ALA A 757 -30.89 9.32 -2.15
C ALA A 757 -31.60 8.54 -1.04
N PHE A 758 -32.05 9.22 0.01
CA PHE A 758 -32.86 8.63 1.08
C PHE A 758 -34.18 8.07 0.56
N GLU A 759 -34.85 8.78 -0.35
CA GLU A 759 -36.08 8.29 -0.99
C GLU A 759 -35.87 6.99 -1.78
N GLN A 760 -34.70 6.81 -2.42
CA GLN A 760 -34.39 5.55 -3.10
C GLN A 760 -33.94 4.46 -2.13
N PHE A 761 -33.16 4.80 -1.10
CA PHE A 761 -32.75 3.83 -0.07
C PHE A 761 -33.92 3.27 0.73
N ALA A 762 -34.99 4.04 0.91
CA ALA A 762 -36.23 3.55 1.52
C ALA A 762 -36.92 2.43 0.71
N LYS A 763 -36.62 2.32 -0.60
CA LYS A 763 -37.14 1.27 -1.49
C LYS A 763 -36.27 0.01 -1.54
N VAL A 764 -35.09 0.03 -0.93
CA VAL A 764 -34.20 -1.14 -0.90
C VAL A 764 -34.78 -2.20 0.06
N PRO A 765 -34.86 -3.48 -0.35
CA PRO A 765 -35.31 -4.57 0.51
C PRO A 765 -34.60 -4.60 1.87
N GLY A 766 -35.34 -4.79 2.97
CA GLY A 766 -34.78 -4.82 4.33
C GLY A 766 -34.33 -3.47 4.89
N SER A 767 -34.59 -2.37 4.17
CA SER A 767 -34.37 -1.01 4.65
C SER A 767 -35.38 -0.63 5.73
N GLU A 768 -34.90 -0.21 6.90
CA GLU A 768 -35.76 0.34 7.95
C GLU A 768 -36.03 1.83 7.65
N ALA A 769 -37.19 2.15 7.08
CA ALA A 769 -37.55 3.50 6.61
C ALA A 769 -37.39 4.64 7.65
N ARG A 770 -37.37 4.31 8.95
CA ARG A 770 -37.17 5.27 10.06
C ARG A 770 -35.70 5.71 10.28
N ALA A 771 -34.75 5.12 9.54
CA ALA A 771 -33.32 5.43 9.67
C ALA A 771 -32.87 6.68 8.88
N PHE A 772 -33.62 7.12 7.86
CA PHE A 772 -33.20 8.17 6.93
C PHE A 772 -33.80 9.54 7.26
N ASP A 773 -33.33 10.14 8.36
CA ASP A 773 -33.75 11.46 8.80
C ASP A 773 -32.67 12.50 8.49
N ALA A 774 -32.95 13.39 7.54
CA ALA A 774 -32.05 14.48 7.18
C ALA A 774 -31.75 15.43 8.36
N ALA A 775 -32.65 15.54 9.35
CA ALA A 775 -32.41 16.36 10.55
C ALA A 775 -31.37 15.73 11.49
N LYS A 776 -31.21 14.40 11.47
CA LYS A 776 -30.20 13.65 12.26
C LYS A 776 -28.92 13.39 11.48
N CYS A 777 -28.89 13.79 10.21
CA CYS A 777 -27.81 13.55 9.29
C CYS A 777 -26.66 14.54 9.52
N SER A 778 -25.50 13.98 9.81
CA SER A 778 -24.27 14.72 10.09
C SER A 778 -23.56 15.19 8.81
N ASN A 779 -24.21 16.02 7.99
CA ASN A 779 -23.67 16.54 6.72
C ASN A 779 -23.31 18.04 6.81
N PRO A 780 -22.08 18.46 6.43
CA PRO A 780 -21.65 19.87 6.46
C PRO A 780 -22.53 20.84 5.65
N THR A 781 -23.27 20.38 4.63
CA THR A 781 -24.13 21.24 3.80
C THR A 781 -25.49 21.53 4.42
N PHE A 782 -25.79 20.97 5.60
CA PHE A 782 -27.11 21.13 6.21
C PHE A 782 -27.08 22.30 7.21
N GLY A 783 -27.66 23.44 6.83
CA GLY A 783 -27.87 24.60 7.71
C GLY A 783 -29.31 24.76 8.21
N ALA A 784 -29.57 25.87 8.91
CA ALA A 784 -30.93 26.25 9.29
C ALA A 784 -31.77 26.62 8.05
N GLY A 785 -33.01 26.12 7.96
CA GLY A 785 -33.84 26.31 6.77
C GLY A 785 -33.20 25.68 5.52
N SER A 786 -33.41 26.24 4.32
CA SER A 786 -32.87 25.72 3.05
C SER A 786 -31.41 26.14 2.76
N THR A 787 -30.72 26.76 3.71
CA THR A 787 -29.37 27.29 3.50
C THR A 787 -28.29 26.20 3.49
N ASN A 788 -27.32 26.34 2.58
CA ASN A 788 -26.12 25.51 2.52
C ASN A 788 -24.91 26.27 3.13
N PRO A 789 -24.59 26.10 4.42
CA PRO A 789 -23.53 26.85 5.09
C PRO A 789 -22.14 26.53 4.52
N TYR A 790 -21.96 25.32 3.99
CA TYR A 790 -20.71 24.90 3.38
C TYR A 790 -20.41 25.66 2.07
N ALA A 791 -21.41 25.83 1.21
CA ALA A 791 -21.31 26.67 0.01
C ALA A 791 -21.24 28.17 0.35
N ALA A 792 -22.01 28.63 1.34
CA ALA A 792 -21.96 30.03 1.80
C ALA A 792 -20.58 30.43 2.35
N GLY A 793 -19.86 29.49 2.96
CA GLY A 793 -18.49 29.67 3.44
C GLY A 793 -17.40 29.57 2.36
N ALA A 794 -17.76 29.37 1.10
CA ALA A 794 -16.78 29.23 0.01
C ALA A 794 -16.05 30.57 -0.23
N PRO A 795 -14.70 30.59 -0.21
CA PRO A 795 -13.95 31.82 -0.39
C PRO A 795 -14.20 32.41 -1.79
N LYS A 796 -14.29 33.74 -1.86
CA LYS A 796 -14.31 34.43 -3.15
C LYS A 796 -12.98 34.20 -3.87
N PRO A 797 -12.97 33.98 -5.20
CA PRO A 797 -11.73 33.90 -5.94
C PRO A 797 -10.96 35.22 -5.85
N GLN A 798 -9.65 35.14 -5.96
CA GLN A 798 -8.77 36.31 -5.91
C GLN A 798 -8.95 37.18 -7.17
N ASP A 799 -8.85 38.49 -7.03
CA ASP A 799 -9.02 39.43 -8.16
C ASP A 799 -7.98 39.23 -9.27
N CYS A 800 -6.77 38.78 -8.94
CA CYS A 800 -5.74 38.41 -9.91
C CYS A 800 -6.09 37.19 -10.77
N ASP A 801 -7.13 36.44 -10.43
CA ASP A 801 -7.69 35.35 -11.24
C ASP A 801 -8.99 35.75 -11.95
N LYS A 802 -9.37 37.03 -11.92
CA LYS A 802 -10.38 37.57 -12.81
C LYS A 802 -9.77 37.75 -14.20
N LYS A 803 -10.38 37.17 -15.24
CA LYS A 803 -9.87 37.24 -16.63
C LYS A 803 -9.63 38.67 -17.11
N ALA A 804 -10.52 39.60 -16.73
CA ALA A 804 -10.43 41.00 -17.10
C ALA A 804 -9.31 41.78 -16.36
N SER A 805 -8.70 41.23 -15.31
CA SER A 805 -7.68 41.93 -14.52
C SER A 805 -6.33 42.09 -15.24
N GLY A 806 -6.06 41.27 -16.27
CA GLY A 806 -4.75 41.20 -16.92
C GLY A 806 -3.62 40.60 -16.05
N GLY A 807 -3.88 40.32 -14.77
CA GLY A 807 -2.94 39.73 -13.82
C GLY A 807 -3.01 38.20 -13.73
N GLN A 808 -2.14 37.61 -12.90
CA GLN A 808 -2.18 36.19 -12.54
C GLN A 808 -1.74 35.95 -11.11
N CYS A 809 -2.54 35.22 -10.34
CA CYS A 809 -2.17 34.85 -8.97
C CYS A 809 -1.02 33.82 -8.99
N GLY A 810 0.00 34.02 -8.15
CA GLY A 810 1.13 33.09 -8.02
C GLY A 810 0.88 31.86 -7.14
N THR A 811 -0.28 31.77 -6.48
CA THR A 811 -0.63 30.67 -5.57
C THR A 811 -0.66 29.32 -6.30
N GLY A 812 -0.05 28.30 -5.71
CA GLY A 812 -0.15 26.93 -6.23
C GLY A 812 -1.56 26.37 -6.10
N THR A 813 -1.85 25.30 -6.84
CA THR A 813 -3.16 24.62 -6.85
C THR A 813 -3.03 23.14 -6.49
N GLY A 814 -4.16 22.51 -6.16
CA GLY A 814 -4.24 21.06 -5.95
C GLY A 814 -3.22 20.53 -4.94
N GLY A 815 -2.61 19.38 -5.25
CA GLY A 815 -1.58 18.78 -4.40
C GLY A 815 -0.29 19.59 -4.28
N ALA A 816 -0.15 20.67 -5.06
CA ALA A 816 1.00 21.57 -5.05
C ALA A 816 0.67 22.98 -4.50
N ALA A 817 -0.41 23.12 -3.72
CA ALA A 817 -0.87 24.41 -3.18
C ALA A 817 0.22 25.22 -2.43
N GLN A 818 1.14 24.51 -1.76
CA GLN A 818 2.22 25.11 -0.96
C GLN A 818 3.43 25.57 -1.79
N THR A 819 3.44 25.34 -3.10
CA THR A 819 4.55 25.71 -3.99
C THR A 819 4.08 26.78 -4.96
N PRO A 820 4.33 28.08 -4.70
CA PRO A 820 3.90 29.15 -5.58
C PRO A 820 4.73 29.21 -6.87
N THR A 821 4.12 29.69 -7.94
CA THR A 821 4.80 30.04 -9.20
C THR A 821 4.97 31.55 -9.28
N GLN A 822 6.16 32.00 -9.65
CA GLN A 822 6.41 33.42 -9.85
C GLN A 822 5.70 33.91 -11.13
N THR A 823 5.06 35.07 -11.03
CA THR A 823 4.37 35.74 -12.14
C THR A 823 5.08 37.04 -12.50
N ASN A 824 5.13 37.37 -13.79
CA ASN A 824 5.90 38.52 -14.30
C ASN A 824 5.18 39.89 -14.13
N THR A 825 4.06 39.94 -13.40
CA THR A 825 3.26 41.17 -13.23
C THR A 825 3.61 41.88 -11.92
N GLY A 826 4.27 43.04 -12.03
CA GLY A 826 4.40 44.04 -10.96
C GLY A 826 3.18 44.98 -10.90
N THR A 827 2.95 45.55 -9.70
CA THR A 827 1.83 46.43 -9.23
C THR A 827 0.52 45.68 -8.88
N GLY A 828 -0.10 45.77 -7.69
CA GLY A 828 0.24 46.34 -6.38
C GLY A 828 -1.00 46.37 -5.45
N THR A 829 -0.82 45.97 -4.17
CA THR A 829 -1.56 46.20 -2.88
C THR A 829 -1.97 44.88 -2.19
N GLY A 830 -1.64 44.52 -0.94
CA GLY A 830 -0.93 45.05 0.25
C GLY A 830 -1.50 44.23 1.45
N GLY A 831 -0.81 43.77 2.50
CA GLY A 831 0.55 43.97 3.05
C GLY A 831 0.87 42.80 4.03
N SER A 832 1.77 42.85 5.01
CA SER A 832 2.83 43.78 5.45
C SER A 832 3.76 42.99 6.40
N GLY A 833 5.06 43.29 6.39
CA GLY A 833 6.02 42.80 7.39
C GLY A 833 7.50 43.11 7.07
N SER A 834 7.87 44.39 7.19
CA SER A 834 9.20 44.99 7.50
C SER A 834 10.44 44.06 7.57
N GLY A 835 11.59 44.39 6.98
CA GLY A 835 12.27 45.68 7.12
C GLY A 835 13.59 45.81 6.33
N ALA A 836 13.77 47.03 5.82
CA ALA A 836 14.99 47.80 5.56
C ALA A 836 16.11 47.24 4.65
N ALA A 837 16.25 47.91 3.51
CA ALA A 837 17.49 48.01 2.73
C ALA A 837 18.17 49.36 2.97
N THR A 838 19.50 49.34 3.00
CA THR A 838 20.46 50.41 2.67
C THR A 838 21.65 49.66 2.06
N GLY A 839 22.23 49.92 0.89
CA GLY A 839 22.27 51.07 -0.01
C GLY A 839 23.73 51.21 -0.50
N GLY A 840 23.97 51.14 -1.82
CA GLY A 840 25.25 51.46 -2.49
C GLY A 840 26.20 50.27 -2.69
N SER A 841 26.97 50.11 -3.77
CA SER A 841 27.13 50.77 -5.08
C SER A 841 28.21 49.99 -5.84
N GLY A 842 28.04 49.82 -7.16
CA GLY A 842 29.06 49.68 -8.23
C GLY A 842 30.37 48.90 -8.03
N GLY A 843 30.68 48.01 -8.99
CA GLY A 843 32.07 47.58 -9.24
C GLY A 843 32.22 46.23 -9.95
N SER A 844 32.51 46.27 -11.25
CA SER A 844 32.95 45.16 -12.09
C SER A 844 34.27 44.53 -11.62
N GLY A 845 34.47 43.23 -11.86
CA GLY A 845 35.80 42.61 -11.72
C GLY A 845 35.81 41.08 -11.74
N SER A 846 36.28 40.53 -12.85
CA SER A 846 36.69 39.13 -13.05
C SER A 846 37.83 38.70 -12.12
N GLY A 847 37.87 37.43 -11.71
CA GLY A 847 39.08 36.81 -11.13
C GLY A 847 38.85 35.45 -10.48
N ALA A 848 39.50 34.43 -11.04
CA ALA A 848 39.60 33.08 -10.50
C ALA A 848 40.47 33.03 -9.22
N GLY A 849 40.25 32.04 -8.36
CA GLY A 849 41.17 31.75 -7.25
C GLY A 849 40.60 30.75 -6.23
N ALA A 850 41.35 29.69 -5.97
CA ALA A 850 41.00 28.51 -5.19
C ALA A 850 41.17 28.66 -3.66
N GLY A 851 40.56 27.74 -2.90
CA GLY A 851 41.27 27.03 -1.82
C GLY A 851 40.78 27.17 -0.36
N SER A 852 40.41 26.00 0.22
CA SER A 852 40.38 25.63 1.65
C SER A 852 39.29 26.29 2.53
N GLY A 853 38.70 25.67 3.56
CA GLY A 853 38.86 24.37 4.19
C GLY A 853 38.33 24.46 5.63
N GLY A 854 37.46 23.51 6.02
CA GLY A 854 37.27 23.02 7.40
C GLY A 854 36.58 23.90 8.47
N GLY A 855 35.63 23.31 9.20
CA GLY A 855 35.20 23.82 10.52
C GLY A 855 33.79 23.39 10.94
N SER A 856 33.71 22.52 11.94
CA SER A 856 32.51 21.84 12.42
C SER A 856 32.02 22.32 13.78
N GLY A 857 30.70 22.61 13.88
CA GLY A 857 29.81 22.49 15.07
C GLY A 857 29.89 23.54 16.19
N PRO A 858 29.00 23.49 17.22
CA PRO A 858 27.66 22.91 17.29
C PRO A 858 26.57 23.78 18.03
N ALA A 859 25.32 23.31 17.97
CA ALA A 859 24.23 23.37 18.97
C ALA A 859 23.69 24.72 19.54
N ALA A 860 22.36 24.89 19.51
CA ALA A 860 21.53 25.07 20.72
C ALA A 860 20.03 25.06 20.39
N ALA A 861 19.27 24.42 21.27
CA ALA A 861 17.81 24.34 21.31
C ALA A 861 17.22 25.54 22.10
N GLY A 862 15.93 25.82 21.88
CA GLY A 862 15.14 26.68 22.75
C GLY A 862 13.66 26.67 22.35
N GLY A 863 12.81 26.13 23.22
CA GLY A 863 11.36 26.15 23.10
C GLY A 863 10.69 27.10 24.10
N GLY A 864 9.35 27.15 24.06
CA GLY A 864 8.47 27.83 25.02
C GLY A 864 7.69 28.97 24.35
N SER A 865 6.36 28.90 24.12
CA SER A 865 5.19 28.76 25.01
C SER A 865 4.49 30.10 25.29
N ALA A 866 3.17 29.98 25.53
CA ALA A 866 2.14 30.97 25.92
C ALA A 866 1.46 31.71 24.75
N ALA A 867 0.13 31.65 24.50
CA ALA A 867 -1.10 31.66 25.30
C ALA A 867 -1.75 33.06 25.43
N SER A 868 -3.06 33.06 25.18
CA SER A 868 -4.14 33.85 25.83
C SER A 868 -4.62 35.20 25.26
N GLY A 869 -5.95 35.36 25.33
CA GLY A 869 -6.75 36.60 25.41
C GLY A 869 -7.05 37.27 24.07
N GLY A 870 -8.28 37.61 23.67
CA GLY A 870 -9.47 38.08 24.39
C GLY A 870 -9.91 39.37 23.66
N ALA A 871 -11.00 39.33 22.89
CA ALA A 871 -12.34 39.81 23.25
C ALA A 871 -12.68 41.25 22.77
N ALA A 872 -13.86 41.32 22.14
CA ALA A 872 -14.90 42.35 22.26
C ALA A 872 -14.94 43.62 21.35
N ALA A 873 -16.18 43.81 20.82
CA ALA A 873 -16.94 45.04 20.55
C ALA A 873 -16.43 45.98 19.44
N GLY A 874 -17.26 46.64 18.63
CA GLY A 874 -18.71 46.85 18.61
C GLY A 874 -19.01 48.16 17.84
N GLY A 875 -20.25 48.33 17.35
CA GLY A 875 -20.81 49.62 16.92
C GLY A 875 -20.72 49.93 15.42
N THR A 876 -21.82 49.85 14.65
CA THR A 876 -22.78 50.95 14.30
C THR A 876 -22.17 51.97 13.31
N THR A 877 -22.78 52.33 12.17
CA THR A 877 -24.12 52.93 11.97
C THR A 877 -24.52 52.97 10.48
N ALA A 878 -25.84 52.86 10.21
CA ALA A 878 -26.74 53.64 9.31
C ALA A 878 -26.20 54.27 7.99
N GLY A 879 -26.94 54.36 6.88
CA GLY A 879 -28.37 54.11 6.60
C GLY A 879 -28.77 54.71 5.23
N GLY A 880 -30.04 54.49 4.84
CA GLY A 880 -30.79 55.20 3.79
C GLY A 880 -31.07 54.39 2.51
N THR A 881 -32.27 53.80 2.27
CA THR A 881 -33.55 54.38 1.73
C THR A 881 -33.41 54.95 0.31
N ALA A 882 -34.28 54.74 -0.68
CA ALA A 882 -35.56 54.05 -0.83
C ALA A 882 -35.97 54.01 -2.32
N GLY A 883 -36.98 53.17 -2.65
CA GLY A 883 -37.91 53.31 -3.79
C GLY A 883 -37.49 52.62 -5.10
N GLY A 884 -38.28 51.82 -5.79
CA GLY A 884 -39.70 51.46 -5.66
C GLY A 884 -40.35 51.36 -7.06
N ALA A 885 -41.03 50.23 -7.32
CA ALA A 885 -42.09 50.01 -8.33
C ALA A 885 -41.68 50.05 -9.83
N ALA A 886 -42.34 49.37 -10.78
CA ALA A 886 -43.33 48.29 -10.83
C ALA A 886 -43.58 47.99 -12.33
N GLY A 887 -44.18 46.84 -12.67
CA GLY A 887 -44.96 46.70 -13.90
C GLY A 887 -44.70 45.44 -14.74
N GLY A 888 -45.52 44.39 -14.53
CA GLY A 888 -45.94 43.50 -15.62
C GLY A 888 -47.03 44.18 -16.49
N PRO A 889 -47.87 43.48 -17.29
CA PRO A 889 -48.10 42.02 -17.29
C PRO A 889 -48.32 41.38 -18.70
N GLY A 890 -48.65 40.08 -18.69
CA GLY A 890 -49.43 39.38 -19.74
C GLY A 890 -48.60 38.72 -20.85
N GLY A 891 -48.81 37.48 -21.27
CA GLY A 891 -49.87 36.51 -21.01
C GLY A 891 -50.13 35.70 -22.29
N ALA A 892 -50.22 34.37 -22.15
CA ALA A 892 -50.82 33.39 -23.05
C ALA A 892 -50.14 33.12 -24.42
N ALA A 893 -50.30 31.97 -25.11
CA ALA A 893 -50.63 30.58 -24.81
C ALA A 893 -50.71 29.85 -26.19
N GLY A 894 -50.35 28.56 -26.24
CA GLY A 894 -50.76 27.60 -27.28
C GLY A 894 -50.09 27.74 -28.66
N ALA A 895 -49.98 26.72 -29.52
CA ALA A 895 -50.40 25.33 -29.55
C ALA A 895 -49.60 24.67 -30.71
N ALA A 896 -49.09 23.44 -30.56
CA ALA A 896 -49.65 22.18 -31.08
C ALA A 896 -49.27 21.79 -32.52
N GLY A 897 -48.85 20.51 -32.65
CA GLY A 897 -48.94 19.66 -33.86
C GLY A 897 -47.84 19.87 -34.91
N GLY A 898 -47.18 18.86 -35.47
CA GLY A 898 -47.42 17.42 -35.50
C GLY A 898 -46.85 16.87 -36.81
N GLY A 899 -46.52 15.58 -36.85
CA GLY A 899 -46.46 14.79 -38.09
C GLY A 899 -45.07 14.49 -38.66
N ASP A 900 -44.63 13.24 -38.45
CA ASP A 900 -43.75 12.52 -39.38
C ASP A 900 -44.45 12.34 -40.75
N PRO A 901 -43.71 12.05 -41.83
CA PRO A 901 -43.68 10.65 -42.25
C PRO A 901 -42.33 10.14 -42.79
N ALA A 902 -42.20 8.82 -42.76
CA ALA A 902 -41.10 8.00 -43.28
C ALA A 902 -41.14 7.81 -44.81
N LEU A 903 -39.97 7.63 -45.44
CA LEU A 903 -39.72 6.95 -46.73
C LEU A 903 -38.24 6.45 -46.72
N SER A 904 -37.95 5.15 -46.65
CA SER A 904 -37.85 4.13 -47.73
C SER A 904 -36.57 4.17 -48.59
N GLY A 905 -35.82 3.06 -48.54
CA GLY A 905 -35.22 2.43 -49.74
C GLY A 905 -33.74 2.69 -50.05
N GLY A 906 -33.01 1.63 -50.41
CA GLY A 906 -31.87 1.71 -51.34
C GLY A 906 -30.65 0.88 -50.99
N ALA A 907 -30.44 -0.22 -51.72
CA ALA A 907 -29.35 -1.20 -51.59
C ALA A 907 -28.13 -0.89 -52.48
N GLY A 908 -27.04 -1.65 -52.25
CA GLY A 908 -25.84 -1.79 -53.10
C GLY A 908 -24.56 -1.52 -52.30
N GLY A 909 -23.55 -2.39 -52.17
CA GLY A 909 -23.08 -3.51 -52.97
C GLY A 909 -21.59 -3.27 -53.27
N GLY A 910 -20.67 -4.12 -52.77
CA GLY A 910 -19.25 -4.03 -53.11
C GLY A 910 -18.28 -4.57 -52.06
N ASP A 911 -18.07 -5.90 -52.08
CA ASP A 911 -16.84 -6.61 -51.67
C ASP A 911 -15.68 -6.30 -52.68
N PRO A 912 -14.39 -6.70 -52.48
CA PRO A 912 -13.94 -7.91 -51.77
C PRO A 912 -12.56 -7.90 -51.03
N ALA A 913 -12.36 -9.01 -50.32
CA ALA A 913 -11.13 -9.84 -50.21
C ALA A 913 -10.01 -9.52 -49.20
N LEU A 914 -9.85 -10.44 -48.24
CA LEU A 914 -8.75 -11.44 -48.05
C LEU A 914 -8.74 -11.82 -46.55
N GLY A 915 -9.34 -12.94 -46.10
CA GLY A 915 -8.88 -14.34 -46.23
C GLY A 915 -7.78 -14.62 -45.18
N GLY A 916 -7.82 -15.60 -44.27
CA GLY A 916 -8.56 -16.82 -43.93
C GLY A 916 -7.74 -17.48 -42.79
N GLY A 917 -8.12 -18.51 -42.03
CA GLY A 917 -9.27 -19.40 -41.93
C GLY A 917 -9.23 -20.06 -40.53
N THR A 918 -10.36 -20.47 -39.94
CA THR A 918 -10.99 -21.83 -39.99
C THR A 918 -10.11 -22.92 -39.37
N GLY A 919 -10.56 -23.84 -38.51
CA GLY A 919 -11.85 -24.30 -38.00
C GLY A 919 -11.55 -25.29 -36.85
N GLY A 920 -12.49 -25.96 -36.18
CA GLY A 920 -13.87 -26.23 -36.53
C GLY A 920 -14.65 -26.80 -35.34
N SER A 921 -15.91 -27.06 -35.67
CA SER A 921 -17.12 -27.31 -34.89
C SER A 921 -17.33 -28.76 -34.43
N GLY A 922 -18.21 -28.92 -33.43
CA GLY A 922 -19.27 -29.93 -33.48
C GLY A 922 -19.45 -30.79 -32.23
N GLY A 923 -20.68 -30.85 -31.71
CA GLY A 923 -21.10 -31.95 -30.81
C GLY A 923 -22.12 -31.56 -29.73
N SER A 924 -23.40 -31.56 -30.10
CA SER A 924 -24.57 -31.44 -29.22
C SER A 924 -24.87 -32.73 -28.43
N GLY A 925 -25.45 -32.59 -27.23
CA GLY A 925 -26.45 -33.54 -26.70
C GLY A 925 -26.22 -34.04 -25.28
N GLY A 926 -27.29 -34.03 -24.46
CA GLY A 926 -27.46 -34.98 -23.36
C GLY A 926 -27.65 -34.38 -21.97
N SER A 927 -28.89 -33.99 -21.67
CA SER A 927 -29.40 -33.77 -20.31
C SER A 927 -29.22 -34.99 -19.41
N GLY A 928 -28.65 -34.79 -18.22
CA GLY A 928 -28.64 -35.75 -17.12
C GLY A 928 -28.60 -35.00 -15.81
N GLY A 929 -29.77 -34.72 -15.25
CA GLY A 929 -29.89 -34.09 -13.94
C GLY A 929 -29.32 -34.99 -12.85
N GLN A 930 -28.35 -34.47 -12.11
CA GLN A 930 -28.08 -34.93 -10.76
C GLN A 930 -27.97 -33.69 -9.88
N GLN A 931 -29.10 -33.35 -9.24
CA GLN A 931 -29.11 -32.59 -8.01
C GLN A 931 -28.20 -33.31 -7.02
N VAL A 932 -27.02 -32.77 -6.78
CA VAL A 932 -26.27 -33.02 -5.55
C VAL A 932 -26.13 -31.67 -4.88
N SER A 933 -26.95 -31.51 -3.85
CA SER A 933 -26.99 -30.42 -2.89
C SER A 933 -25.59 -29.87 -2.63
N ALA A 934 -25.34 -28.62 -3.04
CA ALA A 934 -24.19 -27.87 -2.58
C ALA A 934 -24.42 -27.59 -1.09
N ASP A 935 -23.90 -28.47 -0.25
CA ASP A 935 -23.77 -28.23 1.17
C ASP A 935 -22.91 -26.98 1.32
N SER A 936 -23.54 -25.88 1.72
CA SER A 936 -22.87 -24.61 1.96
C SER A 936 -21.99 -24.77 3.20
N THR A 937 -20.76 -25.21 3.00
CA THR A 937 -19.74 -25.14 4.02
C THR A 937 -19.43 -23.67 4.28
N ALA A 938 -20.00 -23.19 5.37
CA ALA A 938 -19.74 -21.88 5.94
C ALA A 938 -18.23 -21.69 6.14
N ILE A 939 -17.62 -20.78 5.39
CA ILE A 939 -16.41 -20.12 5.87
C ILE A 939 -16.89 -19.10 6.88
N ALA A 940 -16.81 -19.47 8.16
CA ALA A 940 -16.89 -18.53 9.26
C ALA A 940 -15.93 -17.37 8.95
N ALA A 941 -16.48 -16.17 8.91
CA ALA A 941 -15.72 -14.94 8.91
C ALA A 941 -14.82 -14.92 10.14
N ASP A 942 -13.52 -14.66 9.96
CA ASP A 942 -12.69 -14.27 11.09
C ASP A 942 -11.66 -13.18 10.71
N ALA A 943 -11.83 -12.01 11.32
CA ALA A 943 -10.84 -11.04 11.79
C ALA A 943 -9.52 -10.83 11.00
N GLY A 944 -9.54 -10.78 9.67
CA GLY A 944 -8.29 -10.80 8.87
C GLY A 944 -7.65 -9.45 8.47
N SER A 945 -8.42 -8.41 8.14
CA SER A 945 -7.84 -7.24 7.41
C SER A 945 -7.25 -6.16 8.32
N GLY A 946 -7.95 -5.82 9.41
CA GLY A 946 -7.42 -4.94 10.46
C GLY A 946 -6.26 -5.58 11.22
N LEU A 947 -6.31 -6.90 11.44
CA LEU A 947 -5.22 -7.66 12.04
C LEU A 947 -3.97 -7.63 11.14
N ARG A 948 -4.09 -7.79 9.82
CA ARG A 948 -2.93 -7.76 8.90
C ARG A 948 -2.25 -6.39 8.82
N TYR A 949 -3.02 -5.30 8.69
CA TYR A 949 -2.46 -3.95 8.67
C TYR A 949 -1.92 -3.52 10.04
N SER A 950 -2.65 -3.83 11.12
CA SER A 950 -2.20 -3.51 12.48
C SER A 950 -0.99 -4.36 12.87
N LEU A 951 -0.91 -5.64 12.46
CA LEU A 951 0.27 -6.48 12.65
C LEU A 951 1.44 -6.01 11.80
N MET A 952 1.23 -5.48 10.59
CA MET A 952 2.31 -4.88 9.80
C MET A 952 2.83 -3.59 10.44
N VAL A 953 1.95 -2.73 10.94
CA VAL A 953 2.34 -1.50 11.65
C VAL A 953 3.01 -1.83 12.98
N ILE A 954 2.47 -2.79 13.74
CA ILE A 954 3.08 -3.28 14.99
C ILE A 954 4.40 -3.99 14.71
N ALA A 955 4.54 -4.75 13.61
CA ALA A 955 5.81 -5.36 13.22
C ALA A 955 6.83 -4.31 12.83
N VAL A 956 6.45 -3.25 12.11
CA VAL A 956 7.34 -2.12 11.77
C VAL A 956 7.72 -1.31 13.01
N LEU A 957 6.78 -1.07 13.93
CA LEU A 957 7.04 -0.39 15.21
C LEU A 957 7.88 -1.24 16.17
N LEU A 958 7.66 -2.55 16.23
CA LEU A 958 8.46 -3.48 17.03
C LEU A 958 9.84 -3.69 16.42
N LEU A 959 9.98 -3.77 15.08
CA LEU A 959 11.28 -3.79 14.41
C LEU A 959 12.03 -2.47 14.63
N GLY A 960 11.33 -1.32 14.52
CA GLY A 960 11.89 -0.01 14.85
C GLY A 960 12.32 0.07 16.32
N ALA A 961 11.49 -0.38 17.25
CA ALA A 961 11.81 -0.42 18.67
C ALA A 961 12.99 -1.36 18.98
N VAL A 962 13.05 -2.54 18.36
CA VAL A 962 14.15 -3.52 18.54
C VAL A 962 15.46 -3.02 17.92
N VAL A 963 15.41 -2.20 16.87
CA VAL A 963 16.61 -1.63 16.25
C VAL A 963 17.08 -0.36 16.99
N VAL A 964 16.15 0.45 17.50
CA VAL A 964 16.44 1.79 18.04
C VAL A 964 16.60 1.80 19.58
N LEU A 965 15.88 0.97 20.34
CA LEU A 965 16.03 0.93 21.80
C LEU A 965 17.39 0.40 22.26
N PRO A 966 17.95 -0.70 21.74
CA PRO A 966 19.23 -1.21 22.23
C PRO A 966 20.38 -0.20 22.12
N PRO A 967 20.57 0.56 21.02
CA PRO A 967 21.61 1.59 20.95
C PRO A 967 21.30 2.83 21.81
N LEU A 968 20.03 3.23 21.98
CA LEU A 968 19.66 4.36 22.86
C LEU A 968 19.83 4.03 24.35
N VAL A 969 19.49 2.80 24.75
CA VAL A 969 19.64 2.32 26.13
C VAL A 969 21.11 2.02 26.43
N ALA A 970 21.85 1.43 25.48
CA ALA A 970 23.30 1.26 25.61
C ALA A 970 24.04 2.61 25.62
N GLY A 971 23.60 3.59 24.83
CA GLY A 971 24.17 4.94 24.80
C GLY A 971 23.94 5.71 26.11
N ARG A 972 22.75 5.60 26.71
CA ARG A 972 22.46 6.21 28.03
C ARG A 972 23.16 5.49 29.18
N ALA A 973 23.32 4.17 29.12
CA ALA A 973 24.08 3.41 30.11
C ALA A 973 25.59 3.70 30.03
N ALA A 974 26.14 3.89 28.83
CA ALA A 974 27.54 4.27 28.63
C ALA A 974 27.82 5.72 29.07
N GLY A 975 26.88 6.64 28.87
CA GLY A 975 26.98 8.03 29.37
C GLY A 975 27.06 8.10 30.90
N ALA A 976 26.21 7.33 31.60
CA ALA A 976 26.21 7.28 33.07
C ALA A 976 27.46 6.62 33.68
N SER A 977 28.17 5.77 32.93
CA SER A 977 29.44 5.19 33.37
C SER A 977 30.66 6.12 33.22
N LYS A 978 30.56 7.17 32.38
CA LYS A 978 31.64 8.15 32.19
C LYS A 978 31.62 9.30 33.20
N GLU A 979 30.53 9.53 33.91
CA GLU A 979 30.46 10.49 35.03
C GLU A 979 30.88 9.89 36.38
N ARG A 980 31.22 8.59 36.44
CA ARG A 980 31.67 7.90 37.67
C ARG A 980 33.01 7.16 37.52
N ALA A 981 33.82 7.53 36.53
CA ALA A 981 35.18 7.03 36.36
C ALA A 981 36.18 8.19 36.42
#